data_AF-A0AA41W5D5-F1
#
_entry.id   AF-A0AA41W5D5-F1
#
_cell.length_a   1.000
_cell.length_b   1.000
_cell.length_c   1.000
_cell.angle_alpha   90.00
_cell.angle_beta   90.00
_cell.angle_gamma   90.00
#
_symmetry.space_group_name_H-M   'P 1'
#
loop_
_entity.id
_entity.type
_entity.pdbx_description
1 polymer ?
#
loop_
_entity_poly.entity_id
_entity_poly.type
_entity_poly.pdbx_seq_one_letter_code
_entity_poly.pdbx_strand_id
1 'polypeptide(L)'
;MNSNLKSNLSKCILASAVSLACFSANAAAPSNVYFYNPAPHDYIEIHWDDNSTDETEFKIQRRNEGTTTWYDIESAPANSTSWTKIDYNRGPTKDIRVVAVRTAGNQNSQPVRLVGTDDTLEVYKEVPGIRSPQNHMMQSVTSGEMVTFSELQDQTPSDPSKGKATRVSTFFEIKVKEAGSSDNLIISPTYETRPQIRNSLAHNDPAHTGGHKPYGYSYYGPNADAAGRTLHQKHWTNFDSTNNVTVQIELLDSASLSGPINISDVEIHPSPLSSRLVNNTTLEVELKGATEFSRHYRIALNRSAWDDEVPNRAGTIIESPLFIFVNPLHHAPASAPEGQIKEFDNGTLVAIGSGIHLPNSNYQHYGDGANETAREVYAPGDAYLHYGFLVNKPVADTKIWGRAIYSDEMFIVYPDTDTGYSGSDESRTPWARIRGIANNPWGIEDASWSSHFHARGNIEHKVTFDGFTNIGARMGTSVKSATADILNHKDVGYGGGTYQTGGNSKTYYLGNMMANDDDVTYIHEDYTMEHNTTFNEHNGPSFQFGWSVNTKDAKAKVYDHTVFSSNRRDDDKFGKNHGVFNTRLQLGNLEQHIGGHFENFEFWGKEVILFNLQVWNDKNTVGTDMTSLLSDKTFKNFEVHELPYFQNQLLGSEDTTNNNVGYLRFLHFDNVKFEGVALTNIDDRDLFNYNEYVLKHTLTFFSLPNAVNQPASGNSPIGESISIKALVNNKFVQADDSLPASLSPLVANEGNASQTFDVVDAGGGYVALRAPNGYYIKADPKRYGYVYTEPDQVRGDTDTTAITDDAKFVWVDVDSSTFALWSKAMGLYVKAEANSGPERPLYAAAKSVGNWEKFTTGSTSDPVDGVTEGVKFLEHKASGERLRYHSSTNTVSLNTGTANYNKWELVKTDGDWFRLVSEQNNNVLGSEDGASVLHFSSSNTGANYEWKFEVEADGWGRLIHRSSGLRLHIHEDESNFVIGPNSWTGDRTLWRLTGI
;
A
#
# COMPACT_ATOMS: atom_id res chain seq x y z
N MET A 1 -18.88 1.77 -75.08
CA MET A 1 -18.35 2.04 -76.43
C MET A 1 -17.86 3.47 -76.47
N ASN A 2 -16.59 3.67 -76.86
CA ASN A 2 -15.92 4.91 -77.32
C ASN A 2 -15.94 6.14 -76.37
N SER A 3 -14.90 6.97 -76.24
CA SER A 3 -13.53 7.01 -76.79
C SER A 3 -12.91 8.31 -76.23
N ASN A 4 -11.67 8.27 -75.72
CA ASN A 4 -10.57 9.19 -76.09
C ASN A 4 -9.44 9.16 -75.05
N LEU A 5 -8.39 8.39 -75.38
CA LEU A 5 -7.03 8.60 -74.92
C LEU A 5 -6.38 9.78 -75.66
N LYS A 6 -5.38 10.39 -74.99
CA LYS A 6 -4.34 11.32 -75.46
C LYS A 6 -4.63 12.83 -75.32
N SER A 7 -4.18 13.40 -74.21
CA SER A 7 -3.16 14.48 -74.18
C SER A 7 -2.85 14.87 -72.73
N ASN A 8 -1.69 15.48 -72.53
CA ASN A 8 -1.13 16.00 -71.26
C ASN A 8 -0.14 15.10 -70.51
N LEU A 9 0.76 14.43 -71.26
CA LEU A 9 2.18 14.56 -70.93
C LEU A 9 2.64 15.94 -71.41
N SER A 10 2.76 16.90 -70.48
CA SER A 10 3.59 18.13 -70.54
C SER A 10 2.94 19.25 -69.73
N LYS A 11 2.98 19.11 -68.40
CA LYS A 11 2.90 20.20 -67.42
C LYS A 11 3.30 19.70 -66.02
N CYS A 12 4.30 18.82 -65.99
CA CYS A 12 5.02 18.44 -64.78
C CYS A 12 6.45 18.92 -65.05
N ILE A 13 6.79 20.09 -64.51
CA ILE A 13 8.06 20.83 -64.46
C ILE A 13 7.63 22.30 -64.48
N LEU A 14 7.25 22.83 -63.31
CA LEU A 14 7.32 24.24 -62.89
C LEU A 14 6.54 24.40 -61.56
N ALA A 15 6.97 23.66 -60.54
CA ALA A 15 6.64 23.94 -59.12
C ALA A 15 7.76 23.51 -58.15
N SER A 16 8.98 23.27 -58.65
CA SER A 16 10.15 22.87 -57.83
C SER A 16 11.29 23.90 -57.85
N ALA A 17 11.04 25.12 -58.33
CA ALA A 17 12.09 26.14 -58.50
C ALA A 17 11.96 27.36 -57.57
N VAL A 18 11.05 27.33 -56.58
CA VAL A 18 10.97 28.39 -55.55
C VAL A 18 11.39 27.87 -54.16
N SER A 19 11.72 26.59 -54.01
CA SER A 19 12.22 26.02 -52.73
C SER A 19 13.74 25.89 -52.64
N LEU A 20 14.52 26.20 -53.69
CA LEU A 20 15.97 25.99 -53.68
C LEU A 20 16.82 27.23 -53.31
N ALA A 21 16.22 28.41 -53.14
CA ALA A 21 16.95 29.64 -52.81
C ALA A 21 16.95 30.00 -51.31
N CYS A 22 16.29 29.21 -50.45
CA CYS A 22 16.29 29.43 -48.99
C CYS A 22 17.10 28.38 -48.21
N PHE A 23 17.65 27.35 -48.88
CA PHE A 23 18.51 26.33 -48.25
C PHE A 23 20.02 26.68 -48.28
N SER A 24 20.43 27.72 -49.02
CA SER A 24 21.86 28.05 -49.17
C SER A 24 22.40 29.05 -48.13
N ALA A 25 21.56 29.62 -47.27
CA ALA A 25 22.01 30.58 -46.26
C ALA A 25 22.49 29.90 -44.96
N ASN A 26 22.14 28.63 -44.72
CA ASN A 26 22.36 27.94 -43.44
C ASN A 26 23.35 26.77 -43.50
N ALA A 27 23.92 26.46 -44.67
CA ALA A 27 24.78 25.28 -44.86
C ALA A 27 26.14 25.36 -44.14
N ALA A 28 26.52 26.53 -43.63
CA ALA A 28 27.80 26.78 -42.96
C ALA A 28 27.64 27.28 -41.51
N ALA A 29 26.42 27.18 -40.94
CA ALA A 29 26.22 27.42 -39.52
C ALA A 29 26.76 26.22 -38.72
N PRO A 30 27.39 26.43 -37.54
CA PRO A 30 27.71 25.32 -36.65
C PRO A 30 26.44 24.55 -36.29
N SER A 31 26.52 23.22 -36.24
CA SER A 31 25.37 22.37 -35.87
C SER A 31 25.72 21.45 -34.72
N ASN A 32 24.72 20.69 -34.25
CA ASN A 32 24.91 19.66 -33.22
C ASN A 32 25.66 20.20 -32.00
N VAL A 33 25.19 21.32 -31.45
CA VAL A 33 25.78 21.92 -30.25
C VAL A 33 25.34 21.13 -29.02
N TYR A 34 26.30 20.70 -28.20
CA TYR A 34 26.05 20.00 -26.94
C TYR A 34 27.09 20.36 -25.89
N PHE A 35 26.83 20.02 -24.62
CA PHE A 35 27.69 20.38 -23.51
C PHE A 35 28.12 19.19 -22.65
N TYR A 36 29.25 19.37 -21.95
CA TYR A 36 29.71 18.55 -20.84
C TYR A 36 29.94 19.45 -19.62
N ASN A 37 29.26 19.18 -18.51
CA ASN A 37 29.32 19.97 -17.26
C ASN A 37 28.89 19.08 -16.07
N PRO A 38 29.72 18.07 -15.70
CA PRO A 38 29.40 17.16 -14.61
C PRO A 38 29.46 17.87 -13.25
N ALA A 39 28.94 17.25 -12.19
CA ALA A 39 29.11 17.76 -10.83
C ALA A 39 30.60 17.84 -10.46
N PRO A 40 31.08 18.88 -9.73
CA PRO A 40 30.31 19.92 -9.04
C PRO A 40 29.93 21.14 -9.91
N HIS A 41 29.98 21.02 -11.23
CA HIS A 41 29.59 22.05 -12.22
C HIS A 41 30.51 23.27 -12.32
N ASP A 42 31.78 23.14 -11.94
CA ASP A 42 32.79 24.19 -11.92
C ASP A 42 33.49 24.45 -13.27
N TYR A 43 33.22 23.65 -14.30
CA TYR A 43 33.68 23.88 -15.67
C TYR A 43 32.63 23.47 -16.70
N ILE A 44 32.68 24.03 -17.91
CA ILE A 44 31.84 23.59 -19.03
C ILE A 44 32.67 23.36 -20.28
N GLU A 45 32.37 22.29 -21.02
CA GLU A 45 32.81 22.09 -22.39
C GLU A 45 31.62 22.21 -23.33
N ILE A 46 31.79 22.91 -24.44
CA ILE A 46 30.81 23.03 -25.52
C ILE A 46 31.42 22.41 -26.75
N HIS A 47 30.66 21.55 -27.43
CA HIS A 47 31.06 20.87 -28.65
C HIS A 47 30.10 21.21 -29.77
N TRP A 48 30.56 21.19 -31.01
CA TRP A 48 29.75 21.43 -32.21
C TRP A 48 30.39 20.78 -33.45
N ASP A 49 29.57 20.59 -34.48
CA ASP A 49 30.06 20.27 -35.82
C ASP A 49 30.35 21.56 -36.59
N ASP A 50 31.55 21.63 -37.16
CA ASP A 50 31.95 22.69 -38.07
C ASP A 50 31.45 22.38 -39.49
N ASN A 51 30.52 23.19 -39.97
CA ASN A 51 30.01 23.11 -41.35
C ASN A 51 30.58 24.22 -42.25
N SER A 52 31.43 25.09 -41.72
CA SER A 52 32.09 26.17 -42.45
C SER A 52 33.43 25.71 -43.03
N THR A 53 33.91 26.44 -44.04
CA THR A 53 35.24 26.22 -44.67
C THR A 53 36.02 27.52 -44.83
N ASP A 54 35.45 28.62 -44.35
CA ASP A 54 35.86 30.02 -44.56
C ASP A 54 35.68 30.87 -43.29
N GLU A 55 35.49 30.21 -42.15
CA GLU A 55 35.45 30.81 -40.83
C GLU A 55 36.85 31.19 -40.35
N THR A 56 36.95 32.32 -39.65
CA THR A 56 38.20 32.82 -39.07
C THR A 56 38.30 32.52 -37.58
N GLU A 57 37.15 32.37 -36.91
CA GLU A 57 37.01 31.98 -35.51
C GLU A 57 35.58 31.51 -35.25
N PHE A 58 35.36 30.85 -34.11
CA PHE A 58 34.04 30.63 -33.53
C PHE A 58 33.86 31.48 -32.28
N LYS A 59 32.71 32.14 -32.16
CA LYS A 59 32.32 32.81 -30.92
C LYS A 59 31.34 31.95 -30.15
N ILE A 60 31.63 31.69 -28.88
CA ILE A 60 30.71 31.04 -27.97
C ILE A 60 29.91 32.13 -27.28
N GLN A 61 28.60 32.12 -27.48
CA GLN A 61 27.71 33.14 -26.94
C GLN A 61 26.72 32.52 -25.96
N ARG A 62 26.34 33.29 -24.93
CA ARG A 62 25.25 32.95 -24.03
C ARG A 62 24.22 34.06 -23.90
N ARG A 63 23.04 33.68 -23.44
CA ARG A 63 22.06 34.60 -22.85
C ARG A 63 21.41 33.95 -21.63
N ASN A 64 20.93 34.77 -20.70
CA ASN A 64 20.05 34.25 -19.65
C ASN A 64 18.69 33.92 -20.27
N GLU A 65 18.04 32.88 -19.76
CA GLU A 65 16.69 32.53 -20.18
C GLU A 65 15.73 33.73 -20.03
N GLY A 66 14.77 33.85 -20.95
CA GLY A 66 13.84 34.97 -21.01
C GLY A 66 14.41 36.28 -21.60
N THR A 67 15.71 36.37 -21.89
CA THR A 67 16.33 37.56 -22.49
C THR A 67 16.55 37.42 -24.00
N THR A 68 16.70 38.54 -24.71
CA THR A 68 16.93 38.56 -26.17
C THR A 68 18.38 38.83 -26.57
N THR A 69 19.19 39.36 -25.65
CA THR A 69 20.56 39.82 -25.95
C THR A 69 21.57 38.72 -25.69
N TRP A 70 22.41 38.45 -26.69
CA TRP A 70 23.52 37.49 -26.61
C TRP A 70 24.82 38.20 -26.21
N TYR A 71 25.60 37.54 -25.35
CA TYR A 71 26.91 38.01 -24.90
C TYR A 71 27.98 37.00 -25.30
N ASP A 72 29.10 37.49 -25.84
CA ASP A 72 30.30 36.68 -26.10
C ASP A 72 30.86 36.21 -24.75
N ILE A 73 31.09 34.89 -24.62
CA ILE A 73 31.81 34.30 -23.49
C ILE A 73 33.31 34.29 -23.79
N GLU A 74 33.66 33.77 -24.97
CA GLU A 74 35.03 33.58 -25.46
C GLU A 74 35.01 33.29 -26.98
N SER A 75 36.19 33.26 -27.60
CA SER A 75 36.40 32.79 -28.98
C SER A 75 37.24 31.51 -29.01
N ALA A 76 36.98 30.64 -30.00
CA ALA A 76 37.82 29.51 -30.37
C ALA A 76 38.42 29.73 -31.78
N PRO A 77 39.65 29.26 -32.07
CA PRO A 77 40.25 29.37 -33.41
C PRO A 77 39.40 28.73 -34.53
N ALA A 78 39.66 29.11 -35.79
CA ALA A 78 39.07 28.45 -36.95
C ALA A 78 39.26 26.92 -36.91
N ASN A 79 38.33 26.16 -37.50
CA ASN A 79 38.26 24.69 -37.47
C ASN A 79 38.16 24.05 -36.06
N SER A 80 37.93 24.82 -34.98
CA SER A 80 37.66 24.24 -33.66
C SER A 80 36.28 23.59 -33.64
N THR A 81 36.16 22.47 -32.93
CA THR A 81 34.90 21.74 -32.72
C THR A 81 34.53 21.61 -31.23
N SER A 82 35.34 22.20 -30.35
CA SER A 82 35.06 22.29 -28.93
C SER A 82 35.69 23.51 -28.27
N TRP A 83 35.18 23.85 -27.10
CA TRP A 83 35.69 24.91 -26.23
C TRP A 83 35.39 24.61 -24.77
N THR A 84 36.37 24.83 -23.89
CA THR A 84 36.25 24.59 -22.44
C THR A 84 36.44 25.87 -21.64
N LYS A 85 35.63 26.04 -20.58
CA LYS A 85 35.73 27.13 -19.60
C LYS A 85 35.78 26.59 -18.19
N ILE A 86 36.86 26.90 -17.50
CA ILE A 86 37.03 26.67 -16.05
C ILE A 86 36.35 27.81 -15.27
N ASP A 87 35.98 27.53 -14.02
CA ASP A 87 35.25 28.42 -13.11
C ASP A 87 33.91 28.89 -13.69
N TYR A 88 33.19 27.97 -14.35
CA TYR A 88 31.90 28.28 -14.95
C TYR A 88 30.80 28.36 -13.88
N ASN A 89 30.09 29.48 -13.84
CA ASN A 89 28.94 29.64 -12.94
C ASN A 89 27.67 29.03 -13.56
N ARG A 90 27.22 27.88 -13.04
CA ARG A 90 25.96 27.21 -13.41
C ARG A 90 24.72 27.76 -12.67
N GLY A 91 24.79 28.88 -11.94
CA GLY A 91 23.65 29.47 -11.20
C GLY A 91 22.38 29.70 -12.04
N PRO A 92 22.36 30.70 -12.93
CA PRO A 92 21.17 30.98 -13.73
C PRO A 92 21.08 30.10 -14.99
N THR A 93 19.87 29.70 -15.36
CA THR A 93 19.56 28.99 -16.62
C THR A 93 19.93 29.85 -17.82
N LYS A 94 20.64 29.23 -18.78
CA LYS A 94 21.24 29.91 -19.94
C LYS A 94 20.98 29.15 -21.22
N ASP A 95 20.81 29.90 -22.31
CA ASP A 95 21.00 29.37 -23.65
C ASP A 95 22.44 29.65 -24.10
N ILE A 96 23.08 28.66 -24.73
CA ILE A 96 24.41 28.76 -25.31
C ILE A 96 24.33 28.46 -26.80
N ARG A 97 25.01 29.25 -27.64
CA ARG A 97 25.12 28.99 -29.08
C ARG A 97 26.55 29.23 -29.56
N VAL A 98 26.88 28.65 -30.71
CA VAL A 98 28.16 28.82 -31.39
C VAL A 98 27.95 29.64 -32.67
N VAL A 99 28.81 30.62 -32.91
CA VAL A 99 28.73 31.50 -34.08
C VAL A 99 29.99 31.34 -34.92
N ALA A 100 29.86 30.86 -36.15
CA ALA A 100 30.94 30.87 -37.14
C ALA A 100 31.14 32.32 -37.62
N VAL A 101 32.30 32.91 -37.36
CA VAL A 101 32.68 34.23 -37.86
C VAL A 101 33.34 34.04 -39.21
N ARG A 102 32.68 34.48 -40.28
CA ARG A 102 33.08 34.20 -41.66
C ARG A 102 33.26 35.50 -42.43
N THR A 103 34.11 35.46 -43.45
CA THR A 103 34.26 36.60 -44.39
C THR A 103 32.97 36.90 -45.15
N ALA A 104 32.14 35.88 -45.40
CA ALA A 104 30.83 35.99 -46.04
C ALA A 104 29.68 36.39 -45.07
N GLY A 105 29.97 36.59 -43.79
CA GLY A 105 29.00 36.95 -42.75
C GLY A 105 28.73 35.84 -41.73
N ASN A 106 28.48 36.24 -40.49
CA ASN A 106 28.36 35.33 -39.35
C ASN A 106 27.15 34.40 -39.47
N GLN A 107 27.31 33.15 -39.03
CA GLN A 107 26.26 32.15 -38.99
C GLN A 107 26.13 31.57 -37.58
N ASN A 108 24.91 31.50 -37.05
CA ASN A 108 24.65 31.07 -35.68
C ASN A 108 24.10 29.64 -35.68
N SER A 109 24.57 28.83 -34.74
CA SER A 109 23.94 27.55 -34.43
C SER A 109 22.55 27.73 -33.82
N GLN A 110 21.78 26.63 -33.76
CA GLN A 110 20.70 26.53 -32.78
C GLN A 110 21.30 26.55 -31.36
N PRO A 111 20.62 27.17 -30.38
CA PRO A 111 21.10 27.20 -29.02
C PRO A 111 20.82 25.89 -28.28
N VAL A 112 21.75 25.49 -27.41
CA VAL A 112 21.55 24.46 -26.38
C VAL A 112 21.21 25.14 -25.05
N ARG A 113 20.19 24.62 -24.36
CA ARG A 113 19.76 25.12 -23.04
C ARG A 113 20.51 24.39 -21.94
N LEU A 114 20.99 25.14 -20.95
CA LEU A 114 21.68 24.66 -19.76
C LEU A 114 20.92 25.13 -18.52
N VAL A 115 20.22 24.19 -17.87
CA VAL A 115 19.47 24.43 -16.64
C VAL A 115 20.42 24.82 -15.50
N GLY A 116 20.08 25.91 -14.83
CA GLY A 116 20.87 26.48 -13.75
C GLY A 116 20.57 25.87 -12.38
N THR A 117 21.51 25.98 -11.45
CA THR A 117 21.39 25.51 -10.06
C THR A 117 20.48 26.39 -9.20
N ASP A 118 20.19 27.61 -9.64
CA ASP A 118 19.27 28.53 -8.98
C ASP A 118 17.81 28.36 -9.46
N ASP A 119 17.59 27.50 -10.48
CA ASP A 119 16.27 27.26 -11.05
C ASP A 119 15.41 26.43 -10.09
N THR A 120 14.10 26.62 -10.13
CA THR A 120 13.14 25.94 -9.23
C THR A 120 11.96 25.33 -9.96
N LEU A 121 11.87 25.49 -11.28
CA LEU A 121 10.89 24.87 -12.16
C LEU A 121 11.53 24.54 -13.51
N GLU A 122 11.61 23.25 -13.84
CA GLU A 122 12.06 22.80 -15.16
C GLU A 122 10.93 22.08 -15.90
N VAL A 123 10.62 22.58 -17.11
CA VAL A 123 9.62 22.00 -18.01
C VAL A 123 10.31 21.54 -19.28
N TYR A 124 10.25 20.24 -19.54
CA TYR A 124 10.82 19.64 -20.74
C TYR A 124 10.05 20.05 -21.99
N LYS A 125 10.77 20.09 -23.12
CA LYS A 125 10.13 20.25 -24.42
C LYS A 125 9.38 18.98 -24.80
N GLU A 126 8.48 19.11 -25.76
CA GLU A 126 7.85 17.94 -26.36
C GLU A 126 8.91 17.09 -27.07
N VAL A 127 8.84 15.76 -26.89
CA VAL A 127 9.69 14.81 -27.61
C VAL A 127 9.61 15.06 -29.13
N PRO A 128 10.72 15.45 -29.77
CA PRO A 128 10.77 15.58 -31.23
C PRO A 128 10.37 14.28 -31.93
N GLY A 129 9.49 14.39 -32.93
CA GLY A 129 8.97 13.26 -33.69
C GLY A 129 7.66 12.69 -33.16
N ILE A 130 7.21 13.01 -31.94
CA ILE A 130 6.00 12.36 -31.38
C ILE A 130 4.69 12.75 -32.09
N ARG A 131 4.54 14.02 -32.50
CA ARG A 131 3.37 14.49 -33.29
C ARG A 131 3.40 14.02 -34.74
N SER A 132 4.57 13.71 -35.26
CA SER A 132 4.77 13.38 -36.68
C SER A 132 5.87 12.32 -36.80
N PRO A 133 5.59 11.08 -36.32
CA PRO A 133 6.59 10.02 -36.27
C PRO A 133 6.98 9.59 -37.68
N GLN A 134 8.25 9.22 -37.85
CA GLN A 134 8.74 8.76 -39.15
C GLN A 134 8.32 7.31 -39.42
N ASN A 135 8.35 6.94 -40.70
CA ASN A 135 8.22 5.56 -41.15
C ASN A 135 9.57 5.07 -41.69
N HIS A 136 9.98 3.90 -41.24
CA HIS A 136 11.20 3.22 -41.62
C HIS A 136 10.89 2.04 -42.52
N MET A 137 11.81 1.74 -43.43
CA MET A 137 11.80 0.51 -44.20
C MET A 137 13.04 -0.31 -43.88
N MET A 138 12.85 -1.54 -43.42
CA MET A 138 13.94 -2.48 -43.16
C MET A 138 13.57 -3.86 -43.66
N GLN A 139 14.60 -4.65 -44.02
CA GLN A 139 14.40 -6.04 -44.35
C GLN A 139 14.08 -6.82 -43.07
N SER A 140 12.97 -7.57 -43.08
CA SER A 140 12.64 -8.52 -42.04
C SER A 140 13.80 -9.49 -41.86
N VAL A 141 14.29 -9.61 -40.63
CA VAL A 141 15.36 -10.54 -40.28
C VAL A 141 14.92 -12.00 -40.45
N THR A 142 13.62 -12.26 -40.63
CA THR A 142 13.05 -13.61 -40.67
C THR A 142 12.44 -13.99 -42.01
N SER A 143 11.60 -13.15 -42.62
CA SER A 143 11.04 -13.44 -43.96
C SER A 143 11.97 -13.01 -45.09
N GLY A 144 12.95 -12.14 -44.81
CA GLY A 144 13.75 -11.49 -45.84
C GLY A 144 12.98 -10.46 -46.67
N GLU A 145 11.71 -10.22 -46.38
CA GLU A 145 10.87 -9.23 -47.08
C GLU A 145 11.06 -7.83 -46.49
N MET A 146 10.84 -6.80 -47.30
CA MET A 146 10.84 -5.42 -46.81
C MET A 146 9.59 -5.16 -45.97
N VAL A 147 9.78 -4.69 -44.74
CA VAL A 147 8.72 -4.26 -43.82
C VAL A 147 8.81 -2.74 -43.68
N THR A 148 7.67 -2.07 -43.82
CA THR A 148 7.53 -0.66 -43.43
C THR A 148 6.93 -0.58 -42.04
N PHE A 149 7.54 0.17 -41.14
CA PHE A 149 7.05 0.36 -39.78
C PHE A 149 7.24 1.80 -39.32
N SER A 150 6.42 2.26 -38.39
CA SER A 150 6.54 3.60 -37.82
C SER A 150 7.40 3.58 -36.56
N GLU A 151 8.07 4.70 -36.27
CA GLU A 151 8.77 4.93 -35.00
C GLU A 151 7.84 4.91 -33.79
N LEU A 152 6.53 5.06 -33.99
CA LEU A 152 5.53 4.85 -32.94
C LEU A 152 4.53 3.80 -33.39
N GLN A 153 4.17 2.91 -32.48
CA GLN A 153 3.25 1.83 -32.77
C GLN A 153 1.84 2.37 -33.10
N ASP A 154 1.26 1.89 -34.20
CA ASP A 154 -0.16 2.08 -34.51
C ASP A 154 -1.05 1.25 -33.58
N GLN A 155 -2.23 1.78 -33.24
CA GLN A 155 -3.23 1.04 -32.46
C GLN A 155 -3.62 -0.27 -33.13
N THR A 156 -3.75 -0.31 -34.46
CA THR A 156 -3.86 -1.57 -35.21
C THR A 156 -3.18 -1.34 -36.56
N PRO A 157 -2.11 -2.06 -36.93
CA PRO A 157 -1.48 -1.89 -38.24
C PRO A 157 -2.43 -2.14 -39.43
N SER A 158 -3.49 -2.92 -39.25
CA SER A 158 -4.52 -3.14 -40.28
C SER A 158 -5.45 -1.95 -40.47
N ASP A 159 -5.62 -1.11 -39.45
CA ASP A 159 -6.36 0.16 -39.52
C ASP A 159 -5.56 1.28 -38.83
N PRO A 160 -4.53 1.82 -39.51
CA PRO A 160 -3.70 2.89 -38.96
C PRO A 160 -4.47 4.20 -38.77
N SER A 161 -5.69 4.31 -39.33
CA SER A 161 -6.54 5.49 -39.14
C SER A 161 -7.04 5.65 -37.69
N LYS A 162 -6.92 4.59 -36.87
CA LYS A 162 -7.27 4.61 -35.44
C LYS A 162 -6.20 5.28 -34.55
N GLY A 163 -5.11 5.75 -35.15
CA GLY A 163 -4.08 6.55 -34.49
C GLY A 163 -2.97 5.74 -33.84
N LYS A 164 -2.03 6.44 -33.21
CA LYS A 164 -0.89 5.84 -32.50
C LYS A 164 -1.26 5.39 -31.10
N ALA A 165 -0.59 4.34 -30.64
CA ALA A 165 -0.73 3.83 -29.27
C ALA A 165 -0.19 4.83 -28.25
N THR A 166 0.90 5.52 -28.58
CA THR A 166 1.43 6.64 -27.80
C THR A 166 1.48 7.89 -28.66
N ARG A 167 1.06 9.03 -28.10
CA ARG A 167 0.98 10.33 -28.80
C ARG A 167 0.89 11.50 -27.81
N VAL A 168 0.82 12.73 -28.34
CA VAL A 168 0.38 13.88 -27.55
C VAL A 168 -1.10 13.73 -27.19
N SER A 169 -1.43 14.11 -25.96
CA SER A 169 -2.78 14.10 -25.42
C SER A 169 -3.79 14.79 -26.34
N THR A 170 -4.89 14.10 -26.59
CA THR A 170 -6.05 14.67 -27.30
C THR A 170 -7.16 15.11 -26.36
N PHE A 171 -6.97 14.98 -25.05
CA PHE A 171 -7.93 15.40 -24.03
C PHE A 171 -7.51 16.67 -23.31
N PHE A 172 -6.22 16.79 -23.01
CA PHE A 172 -5.71 17.79 -22.06
C PHE A 172 -4.55 18.57 -22.66
N GLU A 173 -4.59 19.90 -22.53
CA GLU A 173 -3.42 20.77 -22.59
C GLU A 173 -3.07 21.23 -21.18
N ILE A 174 -1.81 21.01 -20.78
CA ILE A 174 -1.33 21.34 -19.44
C ILE A 174 -0.36 22.51 -19.51
N LYS A 175 -0.57 23.48 -18.62
CA LYS A 175 0.35 24.60 -18.42
C LYS A 175 0.73 24.71 -16.97
N VAL A 176 1.97 25.08 -16.69
CA VAL A 176 2.51 25.14 -15.33
C VAL A 176 3.26 26.44 -15.09
N LYS A 177 3.28 26.84 -13.83
CA LYS A 177 4.17 27.88 -13.30
C LYS A 177 4.36 27.66 -11.81
N GLU A 178 5.32 28.35 -11.21
CA GLU A 178 5.43 28.39 -9.76
C GLU A 178 4.21 29.04 -9.12
N ALA A 179 3.74 28.45 -8.02
CA ALA A 179 2.60 28.94 -7.28
C ALA A 179 2.88 30.36 -6.76
N GLY A 180 1.92 31.26 -7.00
CA GLY A 180 2.06 32.67 -6.63
C GLY A 180 2.97 33.50 -7.54
N SER A 181 3.66 32.92 -8.52
CA SER A 181 4.49 33.68 -9.47
C SER A 181 3.64 34.52 -10.44
N SER A 182 4.16 35.70 -10.79
CA SER A 182 3.66 36.57 -11.87
C SER A 182 4.11 36.11 -13.27
N ASP A 183 4.93 35.08 -13.35
CA ASP A 183 5.43 34.55 -14.61
C ASP A 183 4.31 34.00 -15.49
N ASN A 184 4.59 33.95 -16.79
CA ASN A 184 3.70 33.34 -17.75
C ASN A 184 3.64 31.82 -17.53
N LEU A 185 2.47 31.27 -17.80
CA LEU A 185 2.26 29.83 -17.85
C LEU A 185 3.11 29.20 -18.98
N ILE A 186 3.80 28.12 -18.65
CA ILE A 186 4.65 27.34 -19.56
C ILE A 186 3.88 26.09 -19.97
N ILE A 187 3.76 25.80 -21.27
CA ILE A 187 3.14 24.56 -21.74
C ILE A 187 4.01 23.39 -21.31
N SER A 188 3.43 22.46 -20.56
CA SER A 188 4.07 21.19 -20.22
C SER A 188 3.56 20.10 -21.16
N PRO A 189 4.43 19.44 -21.94
CA PRO A 189 4.03 18.37 -22.84
C PRO A 189 3.21 17.33 -22.10
N THR A 190 2.06 17.01 -22.66
CA THR A 190 1.13 16.02 -22.09
C THR A 190 0.99 14.90 -23.09
N TYR A 191 1.34 13.70 -22.67
CA TYR A 191 1.33 12.51 -23.48
C TYR A 191 0.10 11.66 -23.16
N GLU A 192 -0.26 10.79 -24.09
CA GLU A 192 -1.37 9.85 -23.98
C GLU A 192 -0.89 8.48 -24.45
N THR A 193 -1.24 7.44 -23.69
CA THR A 193 -1.01 6.05 -24.06
C THR A 193 -2.30 5.25 -23.97
N ARG A 194 -2.41 4.30 -24.89
CA ARG A 194 -3.57 3.43 -25.13
C ARG A 194 -3.13 1.97 -25.02
N PRO A 195 -4.07 1.04 -24.81
CA PRO A 195 -3.75 -0.39 -24.85
C PRO A 195 -2.95 -0.73 -26.11
N GLN A 196 -1.75 -1.30 -25.93
CA GLN A 196 -0.80 -1.52 -27.02
C GLN A 196 -1.12 -2.81 -27.76
N ILE A 197 -2.03 -2.75 -28.74
CA ILE A 197 -2.36 -3.90 -29.59
C ILE A 197 -1.23 -4.14 -30.58
N ARG A 198 -0.47 -5.23 -30.39
CA ARG A 198 0.76 -5.50 -31.15
C ARG A 198 0.57 -6.50 -32.29
N ASN A 199 -0.65 -6.70 -32.78
CA ASN A 199 -0.94 -7.59 -33.91
C ASN A 199 -1.81 -6.88 -34.96
N SER A 200 -2.09 -7.55 -36.06
CA SER A 200 -2.78 -7.00 -37.25
C SER A 200 -4.30 -7.12 -37.18
N LEU A 201 -4.87 -7.53 -36.03
CA LEU A 201 -6.31 -7.63 -35.88
C LEU A 201 -6.96 -6.23 -35.82
N ALA A 202 -8.24 -6.16 -36.17
CA ALA A 202 -9.00 -4.92 -36.10
C ALA A 202 -9.29 -4.55 -34.64
N HIS A 203 -9.45 -3.26 -34.37
CA HIS A 203 -9.57 -2.75 -32.99
C HIS A 203 -10.73 -3.37 -32.20
N ASN A 204 -11.82 -3.76 -32.86
CA ASN A 204 -12.99 -4.40 -32.24
C ASN A 204 -13.00 -5.93 -32.35
N ASP A 205 -11.86 -6.55 -32.70
CA ASP A 205 -11.75 -8.00 -32.76
C ASP A 205 -11.95 -8.62 -31.35
N PRO A 206 -12.89 -9.57 -31.18
CA PRO A 206 -13.14 -10.22 -29.89
C PRO A 206 -11.89 -10.88 -29.29
N ALA A 207 -10.91 -11.23 -30.13
CA ALA A 207 -9.67 -11.85 -29.67
C ALA A 207 -8.85 -10.94 -28.76
N HIS A 208 -9.02 -9.61 -28.78
CA HIS A 208 -8.32 -8.68 -27.89
C HIS A 208 -8.76 -8.73 -26.42
N THR A 209 -9.83 -9.46 -26.12
CA THR A 209 -10.47 -9.48 -24.81
C THR A 209 -10.08 -10.72 -23.98
N GLY A 210 -9.99 -10.52 -22.66
CA GLY A 210 -9.81 -11.57 -21.64
C GLY A 210 -8.37 -12.04 -21.49
N GLY A 211 -7.98 -12.47 -20.29
CA GLY A 211 -6.59 -12.86 -20.01
C GLY A 211 -5.65 -11.66 -20.01
N HIS A 212 -4.36 -11.91 -20.15
CA HIS A 212 -3.32 -10.90 -20.31
C HIS A 212 -3.22 -10.34 -21.75
N LYS A 213 -4.37 -10.16 -22.41
CA LYS A 213 -4.45 -9.62 -23.78
C LYS A 213 -4.53 -8.08 -23.74
N PRO A 214 -4.42 -7.36 -24.88
CA PRO A 214 -4.35 -5.90 -24.88
C PRO A 214 -5.47 -5.17 -24.12
N TYR A 215 -6.73 -5.62 -24.21
CA TYR A 215 -7.81 -5.00 -23.42
C TYR A 215 -7.98 -5.58 -22.02
N GLY A 216 -7.20 -6.59 -21.68
CA GLY A 216 -7.13 -7.22 -20.38
C GLY A 216 -8.47 -7.74 -19.88
N TYR A 217 -8.48 -8.12 -18.60
CA TYR A 217 -9.71 -8.46 -17.89
C TYR A 217 -10.59 -7.23 -17.59
N SER A 218 -10.05 -6.01 -17.66
CA SER A 218 -10.79 -4.75 -17.51
C SER A 218 -11.57 -4.32 -18.75
N TYR A 219 -11.37 -5.00 -19.89
CA TYR A 219 -12.01 -4.68 -21.15
C TYR A 219 -11.83 -3.20 -21.56
N TYR A 220 -10.58 -2.74 -21.62
CA TYR A 220 -10.18 -1.36 -21.91
C TYR A 220 -10.48 -0.84 -23.32
N GLY A 221 -11.17 -1.62 -24.16
CA GLY A 221 -11.54 -1.22 -25.51
C GLY A 221 -12.73 -2.04 -26.04
N PRO A 222 -13.13 -1.81 -27.30
CA PRO A 222 -14.25 -2.51 -27.94
C PRO A 222 -14.10 -4.03 -27.92
N ASN A 223 -15.23 -4.71 -27.77
CA ASN A 223 -15.29 -6.18 -27.81
C ASN A 223 -16.60 -6.65 -28.46
N ALA A 224 -16.79 -7.97 -28.57
CA ALA A 224 -17.98 -8.57 -29.19
C ALA A 224 -19.30 -8.09 -28.56
N ASP A 225 -19.31 -7.91 -27.24
CA ASP A 225 -20.49 -7.54 -26.48
C ASP A 225 -20.72 -6.02 -26.48
N ALA A 226 -19.70 -5.22 -26.80
CA ALA A 226 -19.73 -3.76 -26.79
C ALA A 226 -18.81 -3.14 -27.86
N ALA A 227 -19.18 -3.30 -29.14
CA ALA A 227 -18.35 -2.83 -30.27
C ALA A 227 -18.21 -1.30 -30.37
N GLY A 228 -19.09 -0.52 -29.74
CA GLY A 228 -19.06 0.95 -29.71
C GLY A 228 -18.31 1.55 -28.51
N ARG A 229 -17.65 0.72 -27.69
CA ARG A 229 -16.96 1.18 -26.47
C ARG A 229 -15.84 2.16 -26.77
N THR A 230 -15.66 3.14 -25.89
CA THR A 230 -14.48 4.02 -25.94
C THR A 230 -13.23 3.27 -25.51
N LEU A 231 -12.11 3.63 -26.12
CA LEU A 231 -10.81 3.12 -25.73
C LEU A 231 -10.32 3.88 -24.49
N HIS A 232 -9.91 3.16 -23.46
CA HIS A 232 -9.26 3.74 -22.29
C HIS A 232 -7.95 4.43 -22.71
N GLN A 233 -7.68 5.59 -22.13
CA GLN A 233 -6.55 6.44 -22.53
C GLN A 233 -5.91 7.04 -21.29
N LYS A 234 -4.68 6.64 -20.94
CA LYS A 234 -3.96 7.22 -19.82
C LYS A 234 -3.19 8.44 -20.30
N HIS A 235 -3.41 9.58 -19.67
CA HIS A 235 -2.71 10.83 -20.00
C HIS A 235 -1.72 11.14 -18.89
N TRP A 236 -0.54 11.68 -19.24
CA TRP A 236 0.40 12.12 -18.22
C TRP A 236 1.24 13.30 -18.67
N THR A 237 1.75 14.02 -17.68
CA THR A 237 2.79 15.02 -17.87
C THR A 237 3.80 14.92 -16.74
N ASN A 238 5.04 15.31 -17.02
CA ASN A 238 6.08 15.43 -16.02
C ASN A 238 6.82 16.76 -16.16
N PHE A 239 7.22 17.30 -15.04
CA PHE A 239 8.10 18.46 -14.92
C PHE A 239 8.75 18.40 -13.54
N ASP A 240 9.82 19.16 -13.36
CA ASP A 240 10.52 19.20 -12.09
C ASP A 240 10.20 20.52 -11.40
N SER A 241 9.94 20.50 -10.09
CA SER A 241 9.79 21.75 -9.35
C SER A 241 10.06 21.56 -7.87
N THR A 242 10.89 22.44 -7.32
CA THR A 242 11.20 22.49 -5.88
C THR A 242 10.09 23.20 -5.11
N ASN A 243 9.49 24.23 -5.71
CA ASN A 243 8.44 25.04 -5.11
C ASN A 243 7.05 24.45 -5.42
N ASN A 244 6.03 24.88 -4.68
CA ASN A 244 4.65 24.57 -5.06
C ASN A 244 4.37 25.11 -6.47
N VAL A 245 3.51 24.42 -7.20
CA VAL A 245 3.20 24.73 -8.60
C VAL A 245 1.72 24.95 -8.81
N THR A 246 1.41 25.94 -9.64
CA THR A 246 0.08 26.11 -10.22
C THR A 246 0.04 25.35 -11.55
N VAL A 247 -0.84 24.36 -11.64
CA VAL A 247 -1.10 23.60 -12.87
C VAL A 247 -2.46 24.00 -13.43
N GLN A 248 -2.47 24.51 -14.64
CA GLN A 248 -3.66 24.78 -15.41
C GLN A 248 -3.94 23.60 -16.36
N ILE A 249 -5.12 23.01 -16.19
CA ILE A 249 -5.61 21.85 -16.94
C ILE A 249 -6.72 22.35 -17.87
N GLU A 250 -6.45 22.34 -19.17
CA GLU A 250 -7.41 22.75 -20.20
C GLU A 250 -7.97 21.52 -20.93
N LEU A 251 -9.29 21.39 -20.94
CA LEU A 251 -10.01 20.37 -21.69
C LEU A 251 -10.10 20.79 -23.16
N LEU A 252 -9.56 19.96 -24.06
CA LEU A 252 -9.56 20.19 -25.49
C LEU A 252 -10.92 19.88 -26.12
N ASP A 253 -11.24 20.55 -27.24
CA ASP A 253 -12.49 20.32 -28.01
C ASP A 253 -12.65 18.85 -28.47
N SER A 254 -11.55 18.11 -28.59
CA SER A 254 -11.53 16.69 -28.96
C SER A 254 -11.81 15.73 -27.79
N ALA A 255 -11.89 16.23 -26.55
CA ALA A 255 -12.18 15.39 -25.39
C ALA A 255 -13.62 14.86 -25.45
N SER A 256 -13.80 13.57 -25.14
CA SER A 256 -15.12 12.92 -25.21
C SER A 256 -15.94 13.04 -23.93
N LEU A 257 -15.81 14.14 -23.17
CA LEU A 257 -16.56 14.38 -21.93
C LEU A 257 -17.91 15.07 -22.20
N SER A 258 -18.90 14.79 -21.36
CA SER A 258 -20.23 15.38 -21.44
C SER A 258 -20.26 16.82 -20.89
N GLY A 259 -19.85 17.79 -21.71
CA GLY A 259 -20.02 19.21 -21.41
C GLY A 259 -18.89 19.83 -20.56
N PRO A 260 -19.14 20.99 -19.91
CA PRO A 260 -18.11 21.76 -19.22
C PRO A 260 -17.60 21.05 -17.95
N ILE A 261 -16.43 21.47 -17.44
CA ILE A 261 -15.87 20.96 -16.18
C ILE A 261 -16.80 21.33 -15.02
N ASN A 262 -17.27 20.33 -14.29
CA ASN A 262 -18.00 20.48 -13.04
C ASN A 262 -17.05 20.26 -11.86
N ILE A 263 -16.65 21.34 -11.18
CA ILE A 263 -15.68 21.27 -10.08
C ILE A 263 -16.13 20.41 -8.90
N SER A 264 -17.45 20.25 -8.67
CA SER A 264 -17.94 19.36 -7.60
C SER A 264 -17.82 17.88 -7.94
N ASP A 265 -17.49 17.57 -9.19
CA ASP A 265 -17.33 16.23 -9.77
C ASP A 265 -15.89 16.02 -10.29
N VAL A 266 -14.95 16.80 -9.74
CA VAL A 266 -13.51 16.62 -9.97
C VAL A 266 -12.95 15.82 -8.82
N GLU A 267 -12.28 14.71 -9.14
CA GLU A 267 -11.57 13.85 -8.19
C GLU A 267 -10.06 14.03 -8.43
N ILE A 268 -9.31 14.39 -7.38
CA ILE A 268 -7.86 14.62 -7.43
C ILE A 268 -7.22 13.87 -6.27
N HIS A 269 -6.36 12.92 -6.60
CA HIS A 269 -5.71 12.02 -5.64
C HIS A 269 -4.18 12.12 -5.71
N PRO A 270 -3.47 12.35 -4.60
CA PRO A 270 -3.98 12.86 -3.31
C PRO A 270 -4.59 14.26 -3.44
N SER A 271 -5.27 14.73 -2.40
CA SER A 271 -5.88 16.08 -2.40
C SER A 271 -4.86 17.18 -2.74
N PRO A 272 -5.23 18.17 -3.58
CA PRO A 272 -4.37 19.30 -3.91
C PRO A 272 -4.32 20.31 -2.77
N LEU A 273 -3.41 21.30 -2.86
CA LEU A 273 -3.39 22.43 -1.93
C LEU A 273 -4.61 23.34 -2.13
N SER A 274 -5.00 23.56 -3.39
CA SER A 274 -6.23 24.22 -3.77
C SER A 274 -6.64 23.86 -5.20
N SER A 275 -7.90 24.07 -5.54
CA SER A 275 -8.38 23.98 -6.92
C SER A 275 -9.45 25.04 -7.18
N ARG A 276 -9.54 25.53 -8.43
CA ARG A 276 -10.57 26.47 -8.87
C ARG A 276 -10.82 26.37 -10.37
N LEU A 277 -12.05 26.64 -10.80
CA LEU A 277 -12.33 26.85 -12.22
C LEU A 277 -11.83 28.22 -12.66
N VAL A 278 -11.11 28.25 -13.78
CA VAL A 278 -10.75 29.47 -14.50
C VAL A 278 -11.88 29.85 -15.46
N ASN A 279 -12.43 28.85 -16.15
CA ASN A 279 -13.60 28.95 -17.02
C ASN A 279 -14.22 27.54 -17.19
N ASN A 280 -15.20 27.40 -18.08
CA ASN A 280 -15.95 26.15 -18.28
C ASN A 280 -15.12 24.96 -18.83
N THR A 281 -13.93 25.19 -19.37
CA THR A 281 -13.04 24.15 -19.92
C THR A 281 -11.67 24.16 -19.26
N THR A 282 -11.44 25.00 -18.26
CA THR A 282 -10.12 25.16 -17.64
C THR A 282 -10.21 25.11 -16.11
N LEU A 283 -9.49 24.14 -15.53
CA LEU A 283 -9.29 23.97 -14.09
C LEU A 283 -7.87 24.41 -13.72
N GLU A 284 -7.72 25.09 -12.60
CA GLU A 284 -6.42 25.37 -12.00
C GLU A 284 -6.30 24.59 -10.68
N VAL A 285 -5.19 23.89 -10.50
CA VAL A 285 -4.86 23.14 -9.28
C VAL A 285 -3.51 23.58 -8.76
N GLU A 286 -3.39 23.80 -7.46
CA GLU A 286 -2.11 24.06 -6.80
C GLU A 286 -1.60 22.77 -6.16
N LEU A 287 -0.40 22.34 -6.55
CA LEU A 287 0.22 21.08 -6.11
C LEU A 287 1.51 21.37 -5.35
N LYS A 288 1.90 20.44 -4.47
CA LYS A 288 3.16 20.56 -3.72
C LYS A 288 4.36 20.34 -4.65
N GLY A 289 5.43 21.11 -4.43
CA GLY A 289 6.73 20.87 -5.04
C GLY A 289 7.43 19.63 -4.49
N ALA A 290 8.48 19.17 -5.17
CA ALA A 290 9.28 18.01 -4.85
C ALA A 290 10.76 18.39 -4.64
N THR A 291 11.31 18.03 -3.48
CA THR A 291 12.72 18.27 -3.13
C THR A 291 13.54 16.99 -3.11
N GLU A 292 12.95 15.88 -2.66
CA GLU A 292 13.65 14.61 -2.41
C GLU A 292 13.08 13.46 -3.23
N PHE A 293 11.76 13.42 -3.42
CA PHE A 293 11.04 12.35 -4.11
C PHE A 293 9.94 12.92 -5.02
N SER A 294 9.60 12.17 -6.07
CA SER A 294 8.52 12.54 -6.99
C SER A 294 7.15 12.46 -6.31
N ARG A 295 6.30 13.44 -6.60
CA ARG A 295 4.90 13.46 -6.17
C ARG A 295 4.00 13.08 -7.33
N HIS A 296 3.05 12.20 -7.05
CA HIS A 296 2.14 11.65 -8.05
C HIS A 296 0.72 12.13 -7.77
N TYR A 297 0.06 12.63 -8.81
CA TYR A 297 -1.34 13.01 -8.76
C TYR A 297 -2.11 12.29 -9.87
N ARG A 298 -3.31 11.79 -9.58
CA ARG A 298 -4.27 11.27 -10.55
C ARG A 298 -5.52 12.14 -10.51
N ILE A 299 -5.94 12.64 -11.66
CA ILE A 299 -7.06 13.56 -11.80
C ILE A 299 -8.11 12.97 -12.73
N ALA A 300 -9.36 13.03 -12.27
CA ALA A 300 -10.57 12.76 -13.03
C ALA A 300 -11.39 14.06 -13.14
N LEU A 301 -11.70 14.46 -14.37
CA LEU A 301 -12.63 15.57 -14.61
C LEU A 301 -14.00 15.01 -14.95
N ASN A 302 -15.04 15.53 -14.30
CA ASN A 302 -16.41 15.06 -14.44
C ASN A 302 -16.51 13.55 -14.20
N ARG A 303 -16.06 13.11 -13.01
CA ARG A 303 -15.94 11.71 -12.63
C ARG A 303 -17.23 10.92 -12.90
N SER A 304 -18.40 11.52 -12.67
CA SER A 304 -19.70 10.90 -12.94
C SER A 304 -20.00 10.61 -14.41
N ALA A 305 -19.31 11.28 -15.36
CA ALA A 305 -19.45 11.00 -16.78
C ALA A 305 -18.88 9.63 -17.19
N TRP A 306 -18.18 8.95 -16.27
CA TRP A 306 -17.55 7.64 -16.50
C TRP A 306 -18.26 6.50 -15.78
N ASP A 307 -19.34 6.79 -15.05
CA ASP A 307 -20.11 5.81 -14.26
C ASP A 307 -21.08 4.97 -15.10
N ASP A 308 -21.12 5.15 -16.43
CA ASP A 308 -21.99 4.36 -17.30
C ASP A 308 -21.67 2.86 -17.11
N GLU A 309 -22.68 2.07 -16.70
CA GLU A 309 -22.62 0.62 -16.59
C GLU A 309 -22.44 -0.03 -17.97
N VAL A 310 -21.24 0.09 -18.52
CA VAL A 310 -20.85 -0.61 -19.73
C VAL A 310 -20.67 -2.09 -19.33
N PRO A 311 -21.36 -3.05 -19.99
CA PRO A 311 -21.31 -4.45 -19.59
C PRO A 311 -19.88 -4.96 -19.40
N ASN A 312 -19.63 -5.61 -18.25
CA ASN A 312 -18.34 -6.18 -17.86
C ASN A 312 -17.20 -5.16 -17.64
N ARG A 313 -17.49 -3.88 -17.43
CA ARG A 313 -16.50 -2.86 -17.05
C ARG A 313 -16.72 -2.40 -15.60
N ALA A 314 -15.66 -2.13 -14.86
CA ALA A 314 -15.75 -1.70 -13.46
C ALA A 314 -16.20 -0.25 -13.36
N GLY A 315 -17.12 0.05 -12.43
CA GLY A 315 -17.56 1.43 -12.15
C GLY A 315 -16.46 2.31 -11.54
N THR A 316 -15.37 1.72 -11.03
CA THR A 316 -14.20 2.45 -10.51
C THR A 316 -13.29 2.98 -11.61
N ILE A 317 -13.41 2.51 -12.85
CA ILE A 317 -12.53 2.89 -13.95
C ILE A 317 -12.76 4.36 -14.32
N ILE A 318 -11.65 5.08 -14.31
CA ILE A 318 -11.55 6.41 -14.88
C ILE A 318 -11.19 6.25 -16.36
N GLU A 319 -12.05 6.67 -17.30
CA GLU A 319 -11.83 6.45 -18.76
C GLU A 319 -10.59 7.15 -19.32
N SER A 320 -10.33 8.37 -18.82
CA SER A 320 -9.23 9.22 -19.29
C SER A 320 -8.52 9.88 -18.11
N PRO A 321 -7.78 9.12 -17.28
CA PRO A 321 -7.07 9.68 -16.13
C PRO A 321 -5.96 10.60 -16.62
N LEU A 322 -5.80 11.74 -15.94
CA LEU A 322 -4.63 12.58 -16.07
C LEU A 322 -3.70 12.34 -14.88
N PHE A 323 -2.50 11.85 -15.15
CA PHE A 323 -1.41 11.74 -14.19
C PHE A 323 -0.50 12.98 -14.27
N ILE A 324 -0.17 13.55 -13.12
CA ILE A 324 0.80 14.66 -13.02
C ILE A 324 1.92 14.22 -12.10
N PHE A 325 3.15 14.31 -12.61
CA PHE A 325 4.35 13.97 -11.86
C PHE A 325 5.19 15.23 -11.61
N VAL A 326 5.23 15.67 -10.35
CA VAL A 326 6.09 16.78 -9.90
C VAL A 326 7.36 16.17 -9.32
N ASN A 327 8.49 16.36 -9.99
CA ASN A 327 9.73 15.68 -9.65
C ASN A 327 10.74 16.61 -8.96
N PRO A 328 11.70 16.05 -8.21
CA PRO A 328 12.88 16.80 -7.79
C PRO A 328 13.63 17.35 -9.01
N LEU A 329 14.05 18.60 -8.90
CA LEU A 329 14.91 19.25 -9.89
C LEU A 329 16.24 18.51 -9.98
N HIS A 330 16.71 18.32 -11.21
CA HIS A 330 17.98 17.67 -11.48
C HIS A 330 18.79 18.43 -12.53
N HIS A 331 20.10 18.32 -12.48
CA HIS A 331 21.01 19.05 -13.37
C HIS A 331 21.74 18.08 -14.29
N ALA A 332 21.42 18.15 -15.58
CA ALA A 332 22.05 17.31 -16.60
C ALA A 332 23.60 17.42 -16.54
N PRO A 333 24.34 16.31 -16.40
CA PRO A 333 25.81 16.34 -16.38
C PRO A 333 26.38 16.58 -17.78
N ALA A 334 25.62 16.27 -18.82
CA ALA A 334 25.96 16.49 -20.22
C ALA A 334 24.69 16.53 -21.07
N SER A 335 24.83 16.92 -22.34
CA SER A 335 23.79 16.79 -23.35
C SER A 335 24.31 16.08 -24.60
N ALA A 336 23.40 15.64 -25.46
CA ALA A 336 23.70 15.18 -26.81
C ALA A 336 22.72 15.82 -27.81
N PRO A 337 23.11 15.97 -29.09
CA PRO A 337 22.21 16.45 -30.13
C PRO A 337 20.97 15.54 -30.30
N GLU A 338 19.89 16.09 -30.85
CA GLU A 338 18.66 15.33 -31.15
C GLU A 338 18.96 14.06 -31.97
N GLY A 339 18.41 12.92 -31.55
CA GLY A 339 18.61 11.61 -32.18
C GLY A 339 20.02 11.04 -32.08
N GLN A 340 20.91 11.65 -31.29
CA GLN A 340 22.29 11.19 -31.10
C GLN A 340 22.57 10.75 -29.66
N ILE A 341 23.63 9.97 -29.51
CA ILE A 341 24.20 9.56 -28.23
C ILE A 341 25.66 10.03 -28.22
N LYS A 342 26.12 10.61 -27.10
CA LYS A 342 27.50 11.07 -26.90
C LYS A 342 28.09 10.40 -25.67
N GLU A 343 29.36 10.05 -25.77
CA GLU A 343 30.14 9.48 -24.69
C GLU A 343 31.20 10.49 -24.24
N PHE A 344 31.36 10.63 -22.93
CA PHE A 344 32.33 11.51 -22.29
C PHE A 344 33.23 10.68 -21.38
N ASP A 345 34.39 11.24 -21.03
CA ASP A 345 35.35 10.62 -20.11
C ASP A 345 35.61 9.15 -20.44
N ASN A 346 35.99 8.90 -21.70
CA ASN A 346 36.26 7.57 -22.24
C ASN A 346 35.09 6.57 -22.03
N GLY A 347 33.85 7.04 -22.19
CA GLY A 347 32.64 6.21 -22.11
C GLY A 347 32.18 5.93 -20.68
N THR A 348 32.67 6.67 -19.69
CA THR A 348 32.18 6.57 -18.30
C THR A 348 30.87 7.33 -18.09
N LEU A 349 30.63 8.40 -18.84
CA LEU A 349 29.33 9.09 -18.94
C LEU A 349 28.78 8.94 -20.36
N VAL A 350 27.53 8.48 -20.46
CA VAL A 350 26.77 8.41 -21.72
C VAL A 350 25.61 9.38 -21.65
N ALA A 351 25.52 10.32 -22.59
CA ALA A 351 24.38 11.23 -22.73
C ALA A 351 23.56 10.88 -23.97
N ILE A 352 22.27 10.68 -23.78
CA ILE A 352 21.29 10.45 -24.85
C ILE A 352 20.59 11.78 -25.15
N GLY A 353 20.48 12.13 -26.43
CA GLY A 353 19.83 13.37 -26.86
C GLY A 353 18.31 13.26 -26.90
N SER A 354 17.63 14.39 -27.13
CA SER A 354 16.18 14.43 -27.34
C SER A 354 15.75 13.63 -28.57
N GLY A 355 14.46 13.35 -28.69
CA GLY A 355 13.85 12.67 -29.85
C GLY A 355 13.62 11.18 -29.63
N ILE A 356 13.13 10.50 -30.67
CA ILE A 356 12.84 9.07 -30.64
C ILE A 356 14.11 8.26 -30.99
N HIS A 357 14.48 7.34 -30.10
CA HIS A 357 15.61 6.43 -30.27
C HIS A 357 15.11 5.00 -30.50
N LEU A 358 15.38 4.46 -31.69
CA LEU A 358 15.11 3.06 -32.04
C LEU A 358 16.11 2.12 -31.34
N PRO A 359 15.74 0.85 -31.06
CA PRO A 359 16.54 -0.08 -30.27
C PRO A 359 18.03 -0.15 -30.68
N ASN A 360 18.92 -0.04 -29.70
CA ASN A 360 20.37 -0.06 -29.89
C ASN A 360 21.06 -0.87 -28.79
N SER A 361 21.51 -2.09 -29.13
CA SER A 361 22.08 -3.04 -28.16
C SER A 361 23.32 -2.53 -27.43
N ASN A 362 24.05 -1.55 -27.99
CA ASN A 362 25.24 -0.99 -27.33
C ASN A 362 24.92 -0.17 -26.08
N TYR A 363 23.69 0.35 -25.98
CA TYR A 363 23.24 1.21 -24.87
C TYR A 363 22.05 0.60 -24.11
N GLN A 364 21.77 -0.69 -24.34
CA GLN A 364 20.76 -1.45 -23.61
C GLN A 364 21.38 -2.33 -22.51
N HIS A 365 22.70 -2.58 -22.55
CA HIS A 365 23.35 -3.61 -21.75
C HIS A 365 24.62 -3.09 -21.07
N TYR A 366 24.76 -3.34 -19.77
CA TYR A 366 25.84 -2.84 -18.92
C TYR A 366 26.35 -3.93 -17.96
N GLY A 367 27.67 -3.99 -17.75
CA GLY A 367 28.34 -4.90 -16.82
C GLY A 367 29.40 -5.77 -17.51
N ASP A 368 29.97 -6.74 -16.79
CA ASP A 368 31.05 -7.61 -17.28
C ASP A 368 30.72 -8.25 -18.65
N GLY A 369 31.37 -7.81 -19.73
CA GLY A 369 31.14 -8.23 -21.11
C GLY A 369 30.28 -7.29 -21.98
N ALA A 370 29.66 -6.24 -21.43
CA ALA A 370 28.91 -5.22 -22.20
C ALA A 370 29.01 -3.84 -21.54
N ASN A 371 29.54 -2.85 -22.26
CA ASN A 371 29.62 -1.46 -21.80
C ASN A 371 30.15 -1.32 -20.35
N GLU A 372 31.29 -1.98 -20.07
CA GLU A 372 31.91 -2.08 -18.75
C GLU A 372 32.44 -0.75 -18.19
N THR A 373 32.57 0.27 -19.05
CA THR A 373 33.11 1.58 -18.70
C THR A 373 32.04 2.53 -18.17
N ALA A 374 30.79 2.41 -18.63
CA ALA A 374 29.72 3.31 -18.23
C ALA A 374 29.49 3.25 -16.72
N ARG A 375 29.44 4.42 -16.09
CA ARG A 375 29.09 4.63 -14.68
C ARG A 375 27.81 5.44 -14.57
N GLU A 376 27.59 6.31 -15.55
CA GLU A 376 26.44 7.20 -15.60
C GLU A 376 25.86 7.23 -17.01
N VAL A 377 24.55 7.05 -17.12
CA VAL A 377 23.79 7.16 -18.37
C VAL A 377 22.67 8.15 -18.13
N TYR A 378 22.69 9.26 -18.86
CA TYR A 378 21.74 10.35 -18.72
C TYR A 378 20.84 10.48 -19.96
N ALA A 379 19.53 10.64 -19.76
CA ALA A 379 18.59 10.96 -20.84
C ALA A 379 17.55 12.01 -20.42
N PRO A 380 17.37 13.12 -21.18
CA PRO A 380 16.48 14.21 -20.83
C PRO A 380 14.99 13.83 -20.99
N GLY A 381 14.09 14.65 -20.44
CA GLY A 381 12.64 14.40 -20.48
C GLY A 381 11.99 14.46 -21.86
N ASP A 382 12.70 14.98 -22.85
CA ASP A 382 12.31 15.02 -24.26
C ASP A 382 12.99 13.93 -25.11
N ALA A 383 13.56 12.89 -24.46
CA ALA A 383 14.01 11.66 -25.10
C ALA A 383 12.98 10.52 -24.94
N TYR A 384 12.79 9.75 -26.02
CA TYR A 384 11.90 8.59 -26.05
C TYR A 384 12.68 7.38 -26.53
N LEU A 385 12.92 6.43 -25.63
CA LEU A 385 13.79 5.30 -25.83
C LEU A 385 12.97 4.04 -26.06
N HIS A 386 13.04 3.44 -27.25
CA HIS A 386 12.52 2.09 -27.45
C HIS A 386 13.51 1.05 -26.93
N TYR A 387 13.87 1.14 -25.65
CA TYR A 387 14.92 0.34 -24.99
C TYR A 387 14.34 -0.46 -23.82
N GLY A 388 14.87 -1.67 -23.62
CA GLY A 388 15.03 -2.26 -22.30
C GLY A 388 16.47 -2.13 -21.82
N PHE A 389 16.67 -2.01 -20.51
CA PHE A 389 17.95 -1.92 -19.85
C PHE A 389 18.27 -3.21 -19.07
N LEU A 390 19.45 -3.75 -19.27
CA LEU A 390 20.00 -4.87 -18.52
C LEU A 390 21.34 -4.47 -17.92
N VAL A 391 21.42 -4.42 -16.59
CA VAL A 391 22.66 -4.30 -15.84
C VAL A 391 22.97 -5.65 -15.21
N ASN A 392 23.93 -6.38 -15.77
CA ASN A 392 24.27 -7.74 -15.34
C ASN A 392 25.73 -7.82 -14.91
N LYS A 393 25.95 -8.27 -13.67
CA LYS A 393 27.27 -8.33 -13.02
C LYS A 393 28.03 -7.00 -13.19
N PRO A 394 27.46 -5.89 -12.68
CA PRO A 394 28.18 -4.61 -12.69
C PRO A 394 29.56 -4.79 -12.05
N VAL A 395 30.56 -4.11 -12.61
CA VAL A 395 31.95 -4.06 -12.13
C VAL A 395 32.28 -2.77 -11.36
N ALA A 396 31.27 -1.89 -11.27
CA ALA A 396 31.27 -0.64 -10.53
C ALA A 396 29.82 -0.17 -10.36
N ASP A 397 29.59 0.78 -9.46
CA ASP A 397 28.29 1.41 -9.32
C ASP A 397 27.86 2.04 -10.66
N THR A 398 26.61 1.82 -11.04
CA THR A 398 26.06 2.22 -12.34
C THR A 398 24.75 2.97 -12.11
N LYS A 399 24.63 4.18 -12.65
CA LYS A 399 23.45 5.03 -12.56
C LYS A 399 22.87 5.27 -13.96
N ILE A 400 21.62 4.89 -14.18
CA ILE A 400 20.86 5.22 -15.39
C ILE A 400 19.73 6.14 -14.97
N TRP A 401 19.70 7.37 -15.46
CA TRP A 401 18.83 8.39 -14.89
C TRP A 401 18.49 9.53 -15.84
N GLY A 402 17.48 10.29 -15.44
CA GLY A 402 16.96 11.43 -16.17
C GLY A 402 15.44 11.36 -16.21
N ARG A 403 14.77 12.06 -17.14
CA ARG A 403 13.29 12.08 -17.23
C ARG A 403 12.73 11.44 -18.50
N ALA A 404 13.57 10.72 -19.24
CA ALA A 404 13.19 10.11 -20.51
C ALA A 404 12.01 9.14 -20.38
N ILE A 405 11.30 8.97 -21.48
CA ILE A 405 10.33 7.90 -21.67
C ILE A 405 11.09 6.67 -22.17
N TYR A 406 10.82 5.49 -21.62
CA TYR A 406 11.29 4.24 -22.18
C TYR A 406 10.11 3.29 -22.42
N SER A 407 10.14 2.59 -23.55
CA SER A 407 8.98 1.90 -24.12
C SER A 407 9.38 0.58 -24.79
N ASP A 408 8.46 -0.37 -24.76
CA ASP A 408 8.62 -1.69 -25.35
C ASP A 408 7.75 -1.93 -26.58
N GLU A 409 7.13 -0.90 -27.14
CA GLU A 409 6.21 -0.96 -28.29
C GLU A 409 6.80 -1.65 -29.53
N MET A 410 8.14 -1.63 -29.66
CA MET A 410 8.85 -2.26 -30.76
C MET A 410 9.13 -3.75 -30.54
N PHE A 411 8.99 -4.25 -29.31
CA PHE A 411 9.38 -5.60 -28.90
C PHE A 411 8.20 -6.54 -28.72
N ILE A 412 8.51 -7.83 -28.62
CA ILE A 412 7.53 -8.86 -28.29
C ILE A 412 7.08 -8.74 -26.83
N VAL A 413 5.77 -8.87 -26.61
CA VAL A 413 5.16 -9.06 -25.29
C VAL A 413 4.18 -10.23 -25.36
N TYR A 414 4.08 -10.96 -24.26
CA TYR A 414 3.28 -12.19 -24.15
C TYR A 414 3.55 -13.19 -25.30
N PRO A 415 4.75 -13.79 -25.39
CA PRO A 415 5.11 -14.73 -26.46
C PRO A 415 4.38 -16.09 -26.39
N ASP A 416 3.25 -16.18 -25.67
CA ASP A 416 2.55 -17.42 -25.39
C ASP A 416 1.95 -18.03 -26.67
N THR A 417 2.28 -19.30 -26.93
CA THR A 417 1.90 -20.05 -28.13
C THR A 417 0.63 -20.87 -27.97
N ASP A 418 0.08 -20.97 -26.75
CA ASP A 418 -0.87 -22.04 -26.42
C ASP A 418 -2.35 -21.69 -26.69
N THR A 419 -2.65 -20.44 -27.08
CA THR A 419 -4.04 -19.95 -27.24
C THR A 419 -4.46 -19.67 -28.69
N GLY A 420 -3.56 -19.81 -29.66
CA GLY A 420 -3.81 -19.42 -31.06
C GLY A 420 -3.93 -17.91 -31.29
N TYR A 421 -3.78 -17.09 -30.23
CA TYR A 421 -3.72 -15.63 -30.30
C TYR A 421 -2.26 -15.17 -30.31
N SER A 422 -1.84 -14.48 -31.37
CA SER A 422 -0.53 -13.85 -31.44
C SER A 422 -0.58 -12.50 -30.69
N GLY A 423 0.06 -12.44 -29.51
CA GLY A 423 0.17 -11.21 -28.71
C GLY A 423 0.95 -10.10 -29.43
N SER A 424 1.90 -10.49 -30.29
CA SER A 424 2.65 -9.60 -31.15
C SER A 424 2.92 -10.23 -32.51
N ASP A 425 2.47 -9.61 -33.59
CA ASP A 425 2.80 -10.06 -34.94
C ASP A 425 4.26 -9.76 -35.25
N GLU A 426 4.99 -10.83 -35.58
CA GLU A 426 6.42 -10.81 -35.78
C GLU A 426 6.88 -10.02 -37.03
N SER A 427 5.95 -9.61 -37.89
CA SER A 427 6.20 -8.82 -39.11
C SER A 427 6.05 -7.31 -38.90
N ARG A 428 5.63 -6.84 -37.71
CA ARG A 428 5.39 -5.40 -37.49
C ARG A 428 6.66 -4.58 -37.46
N THR A 429 7.71 -5.10 -36.85
CA THR A 429 8.98 -4.40 -36.64
C THR A 429 10.13 -5.43 -36.69
N PRO A 430 11.38 -5.00 -36.91
CA PRO A 430 12.55 -5.89 -36.79
C PRO A 430 12.73 -6.51 -35.40
N TRP A 431 12.12 -5.94 -34.35
CA TRP A 431 12.29 -6.35 -32.95
C TRP A 431 11.08 -7.08 -32.36
N ALA A 432 9.98 -7.23 -33.10
CA ALA A 432 8.73 -7.83 -32.64
C ALA A 432 8.80 -9.33 -32.30
N ARG A 433 10.01 -9.92 -32.32
CA ARG A 433 10.33 -11.33 -32.02
C ARG A 433 11.19 -11.50 -30.78
N ILE A 434 11.79 -10.41 -30.30
CA ILE A 434 12.73 -10.44 -29.18
C ILE A 434 12.21 -9.57 -28.05
N ARG A 435 12.60 -9.91 -26.83
CA ARG A 435 12.26 -9.12 -25.62
C ARG A 435 13.12 -7.86 -25.56
N GLY A 436 12.64 -6.84 -24.84
CA GLY A 436 13.31 -5.53 -24.74
C GLY A 436 14.76 -5.54 -24.24
N ILE A 437 15.18 -6.61 -23.55
CA ILE A 437 16.56 -6.78 -23.06
C ILE A 437 17.36 -7.89 -23.76
N ALA A 438 16.80 -8.52 -24.80
CA ALA A 438 17.45 -9.61 -25.53
C ALA A 438 18.66 -9.11 -26.36
N ASN A 439 19.36 -10.03 -27.06
CA ASN A 439 20.57 -9.75 -27.84
C ASN A 439 21.78 -9.24 -27.02
N ASN A 440 21.79 -9.49 -25.72
CA ASN A 440 22.94 -9.23 -24.86
C ASN A 440 23.99 -10.38 -24.97
N PRO A 441 25.27 -10.12 -24.67
CA PRO A 441 26.34 -11.12 -24.79
C PRO A 441 26.22 -12.30 -23.81
N TRP A 442 25.32 -12.21 -22.83
CA TRP A 442 25.11 -13.27 -21.83
C TRP A 442 23.99 -14.25 -22.21
N GLY A 443 23.27 -14.02 -23.32
CA GLY A 443 22.12 -14.84 -23.72
C GLY A 443 20.94 -14.74 -22.73
N ILE A 444 20.86 -13.64 -21.98
CA ILE A 444 19.81 -13.44 -20.97
C ILE A 444 18.54 -12.96 -21.67
N GLU A 445 17.58 -13.86 -21.78
CA GLU A 445 16.21 -13.52 -22.23
C GLU A 445 15.20 -13.68 -21.10
N ASP A 446 15.62 -14.28 -19.97
CA ASP A 446 14.82 -14.67 -18.81
C ASP A 446 14.45 -13.52 -17.87
N ALA A 447 14.41 -12.26 -18.33
CA ALA A 447 13.87 -11.19 -17.50
C ALA A 447 12.56 -11.66 -16.89
N SER A 448 12.51 -11.73 -15.56
CA SER A 448 11.37 -12.15 -14.75
C SER A 448 10.13 -11.50 -15.33
N TRP A 449 9.35 -12.29 -16.07
CA TRP A 449 8.11 -11.85 -16.71
C TRP A 449 8.24 -10.65 -17.67
N SER A 450 9.31 -10.59 -18.47
CA SER A 450 9.55 -9.53 -19.47
C SER A 450 9.71 -8.13 -18.86
N SER A 451 10.53 -7.99 -17.82
CA SER A 451 10.92 -6.68 -17.25
C SER A 451 11.70 -5.82 -18.25
N HIS A 452 11.45 -4.50 -18.20
CA HIS A 452 12.07 -3.54 -19.13
C HIS A 452 13.36 -2.94 -18.56
N PHE A 453 13.46 -2.78 -17.24
CA PHE A 453 14.73 -2.60 -16.55
C PHE A 453 15.04 -3.85 -15.74
N HIS A 454 16.30 -4.31 -15.76
CA HIS A 454 16.73 -5.47 -15.00
C HIS A 454 18.13 -5.27 -14.42
N ALA A 455 18.26 -5.31 -13.09
CA ALA A 455 19.55 -5.34 -12.39
C ALA A 455 19.81 -6.73 -11.82
N ARG A 456 20.98 -7.33 -12.08
CA ARG A 456 21.28 -8.69 -11.61
C ARG A 456 22.75 -9.04 -11.44
N GLY A 457 22.98 -10.10 -10.68
CA GLY A 457 24.21 -10.91 -10.75
C GLY A 457 25.40 -10.38 -9.94
N ASN A 458 25.29 -9.25 -9.25
CA ASN A 458 26.28 -8.78 -8.28
C ASN A 458 25.62 -7.88 -7.22
N ILE A 459 25.92 -8.11 -5.94
CA ILE A 459 25.42 -7.32 -4.81
C ILE A 459 26.43 -6.28 -4.30
N GLU A 460 27.71 -6.38 -4.70
CA GLU A 460 28.80 -5.49 -4.27
C GLU A 460 28.69 -4.10 -4.89
N HIS A 461 28.27 -4.04 -6.15
CA HIS A 461 28.10 -2.79 -6.88
C HIS A 461 26.62 -2.44 -7.01
N LYS A 462 26.28 -1.23 -6.60
CA LYS A 462 24.90 -0.75 -6.58
C LYS A 462 24.47 -0.26 -7.95
N VAL A 463 23.26 -0.64 -8.36
CA VAL A 463 22.63 -0.13 -9.59
C VAL A 463 21.56 0.89 -9.23
N THR A 464 21.63 2.10 -9.77
CA THR A 464 20.61 3.14 -9.57
C THR A 464 19.84 3.37 -10.86
N PHE A 465 18.51 3.32 -10.79
CA PHE A 465 17.61 3.66 -11.89
C PHE A 465 16.68 4.78 -11.43
N ASP A 466 16.82 5.98 -12.01
CA ASP A 466 16.17 7.19 -11.48
C ASP A 466 15.38 7.96 -12.54
N GLY A 467 14.08 8.14 -12.31
CA GLY A 467 13.29 9.20 -12.92
C GLY A 467 12.52 8.87 -14.19
N PHE A 468 12.90 7.79 -14.88
CA PHE A 468 12.34 7.42 -16.17
C PHE A 468 10.85 7.07 -16.08
N THR A 469 10.13 7.30 -17.18
CA THR A 469 8.71 6.94 -17.33
C THR A 469 8.57 5.76 -18.27
N ASN A 470 7.99 4.66 -17.77
CA ASN A 470 7.80 3.40 -18.47
C ASN A 470 6.47 3.36 -19.22
N ILE A 471 6.53 2.98 -20.49
CA ILE A 471 5.36 2.59 -21.29
C ILE A 471 5.53 1.12 -21.69
N GLY A 472 5.36 0.24 -20.69
CA GLY A 472 5.43 -1.21 -20.86
C GLY A 472 4.06 -1.88 -20.85
N ALA A 473 3.94 -3.04 -21.49
CA ALA A 473 2.74 -3.87 -21.41
C ALA A 473 2.86 -5.06 -20.44
N ARG A 474 3.96 -5.16 -19.66
CA ARG A 474 4.09 -6.22 -18.64
C ARG A 474 4.77 -5.76 -17.36
N MET A 475 6.10 -5.84 -17.26
CA MET A 475 6.85 -5.51 -16.02
C MET A 475 7.73 -4.27 -16.18
N GLY A 476 7.75 -3.39 -15.19
CA GLY A 476 8.55 -2.17 -15.22
C GLY A 476 10.02 -2.43 -14.89
N THR A 477 10.30 -2.70 -13.62
CA THR A 477 11.65 -2.92 -13.09
C THR A 477 11.79 -4.28 -12.42
N SER A 478 12.97 -4.91 -12.52
CA SER A 478 13.26 -6.17 -11.82
C SER A 478 14.67 -6.21 -11.25
N VAL A 479 14.82 -6.81 -10.07
CA VAL A 479 16.10 -6.99 -9.38
C VAL A 479 16.31 -8.46 -9.03
N LYS A 480 17.45 -9.04 -9.40
CA LYS A 480 17.74 -10.47 -9.21
C LYS A 480 19.17 -10.73 -8.75
N SER A 481 19.34 -11.11 -7.48
CA SER A 481 20.63 -11.24 -6.80
C SER A 481 21.51 -10.00 -6.98
N ALA A 482 20.94 -8.81 -6.73
CA ALA A 482 21.62 -7.52 -6.87
C ALA A 482 21.15 -6.50 -5.82
N THR A 483 21.95 -5.45 -5.62
CA THR A 483 21.59 -4.28 -4.80
C THR A 483 21.19 -3.14 -5.72
N ALA A 484 19.99 -2.57 -5.54
CA ALA A 484 19.48 -1.53 -6.42
C ALA A 484 18.74 -0.39 -5.69
N ASP A 485 18.87 0.82 -6.23
CA ASP A 485 18.04 1.97 -5.89
C ASP A 485 17.13 2.28 -7.09
N ILE A 486 15.82 2.18 -6.91
CA ILE A 486 14.82 2.54 -7.91
C ILE A 486 14.13 3.82 -7.42
N LEU A 487 14.43 4.93 -8.07
CA LEU A 487 14.09 6.28 -7.59
C LEU A 487 13.20 6.98 -8.61
N ASN A 488 12.14 7.65 -8.16
CA ASN A 488 11.33 8.54 -8.98
C ASN A 488 10.83 7.93 -10.31
N HIS A 489 10.75 6.61 -10.42
CA HIS A 489 10.33 5.88 -11.62
C HIS A 489 8.80 5.89 -11.71
N LYS A 490 8.25 5.91 -12.93
CA LYS A 490 6.78 5.94 -13.13
C LYS A 490 6.36 4.93 -14.17
N ASP A 491 5.28 4.21 -13.93
CA ASP A 491 4.59 3.38 -14.90
C ASP A 491 3.32 4.06 -15.41
N VAL A 492 3.26 4.34 -16.70
CA VAL A 492 2.05 4.90 -17.34
C VAL A 492 1.44 3.97 -18.38
N GLY A 493 2.13 2.87 -18.72
CA GLY A 493 1.63 1.82 -19.63
C GLY A 493 0.48 0.99 -19.06
N TYR A 494 0.07 -0.06 -19.79
CA TYR A 494 -0.96 -1.03 -19.36
C TYR A 494 -0.32 -2.26 -18.71
N GLY A 495 0.59 -1.98 -17.80
CA GLY A 495 1.55 -2.87 -17.20
C GLY A 495 2.63 -2.02 -16.51
N GLY A 496 3.57 -2.68 -15.86
CA GLY A 496 4.56 -2.02 -15.02
C GLY A 496 4.80 -2.82 -13.75
N GLY A 497 4.90 -2.14 -12.62
CA GLY A 497 5.22 -2.75 -11.35
C GLY A 497 6.69 -3.13 -11.26
N THR A 498 7.01 -3.77 -10.15
CA THR A 498 8.39 -4.11 -9.80
C THR A 498 8.49 -5.59 -9.46
N TYR A 499 9.70 -6.12 -9.44
CA TYR A 499 9.88 -7.50 -9.01
C TYR A 499 11.26 -7.70 -8.41
N GLN A 500 11.33 -8.47 -7.32
CA GLN A 500 12.60 -8.84 -6.71
C GLN A 500 12.65 -10.36 -6.54
N THR A 501 13.82 -10.95 -6.82
CA THR A 501 14.10 -12.38 -6.58
C THR A 501 15.57 -12.62 -6.24
N GLY A 502 15.94 -13.86 -5.90
CA GLY A 502 17.34 -14.28 -5.87
C GLY A 502 18.01 -14.26 -4.49
N GLY A 503 17.21 -14.26 -3.41
CA GLY A 503 17.58 -14.56 -2.03
C GLY A 503 18.44 -13.51 -1.30
N ASN A 504 19.36 -12.85 -2.02
CA ASN A 504 20.28 -11.84 -1.49
C ASN A 504 20.04 -10.44 -2.09
N SER A 505 18.97 -10.28 -2.88
CA SER A 505 18.63 -8.97 -3.45
C SER A 505 18.24 -8.00 -2.36
N LYS A 506 18.59 -6.74 -2.55
CA LYS A 506 18.18 -5.63 -1.69
C LYS A 506 17.81 -4.45 -2.57
N THR A 507 16.58 -3.98 -2.45
CA THR A 507 16.12 -2.82 -3.23
C THR A 507 15.58 -1.72 -2.34
N TYR A 508 16.01 -0.49 -2.61
CA TYR A 508 15.40 0.72 -2.06
C TYR A 508 14.57 1.39 -3.14
N TYR A 509 13.29 1.62 -2.83
CA TYR A 509 12.32 2.27 -3.71
C TYR A 509 11.92 3.62 -3.10
N LEU A 510 12.17 4.72 -3.79
CA LEU A 510 11.82 6.06 -3.32
C LEU A 510 11.04 6.83 -4.38
N GLY A 511 9.85 7.33 -4.04
CA GLY A 511 9.13 8.27 -4.90
C GLY A 511 8.66 7.67 -6.23
N ASN A 512 8.44 6.37 -6.33
CA ASN A 512 8.01 5.74 -7.57
C ASN A 512 6.48 5.65 -7.67
N MET A 513 5.95 5.71 -8.89
CA MET A 513 4.57 5.37 -9.19
C MET A 513 4.51 4.07 -9.97
N MET A 514 3.95 3.04 -9.35
CA MET A 514 3.94 1.68 -9.86
C MET A 514 2.51 1.31 -10.28
N ALA A 515 2.35 1.01 -11.56
CA ALA A 515 1.09 0.56 -12.13
C ALA A 515 1.23 -0.89 -12.59
N ASN A 516 0.33 -1.78 -12.18
CA ASN A 516 0.42 -3.18 -12.59
C ASN A 516 -0.95 -3.86 -12.70
N ASP A 517 -1.03 -4.93 -13.50
CA ASP A 517 -2.19 -5.83 -13.61
C ASP A 517 -2.02 -7.12 -12.79
N ASP A 518 -0.89 -7.33 -12.13
CA ASP A 518 -0.73 -8.45 -11.20
C ASP A 518 -0.20 -7.94 -9.83
N ASP A 519 1.06 -8.22 -9.47
CA ASP A 519 1.62 -7.84 -8.17
C ASP A 519 2.67 -6.71 -8.27
N VAL A 520 2.74 -5.78 -7.31
CA VAL A 520 3.78 -4.73 -7.35
C VAL A 520 5.14 -5.25 -6.93
N THR A 521 5.22 -6.09 -5.90
CA THR A 521 6.38 -6.92 -5.53
C THR A 521 5.98 -7.86 -4.38
N TYR A 522 6.76 -8.92 -4.13
CA TYR A 522 6.47 -9.90 -3.08
C TYR A 522 7.00 -9.50 -1.72
N ILE A 523 6.16 -9.58 -0.69
CA ILE A 523 6.43 -9.10 0.67
C ILE A 523 7.56 -9.87 1.38
N HIS A 524 7.85 -11.11 0.98
CA HIS A 524 8.93 -11.89 1.57
C HIS A 524 10.33 -11.44 1.14
N GLU A 525 10.42 -10.57 0.14
CA GLU A 525 11.68 -10.03 -0.36
C GLU A 525 12.26 -8.93 0.56
N ASP A 526 13.58 -8.74 0.51
CA ASP A 526 14.32 -7.73 1.29
C ASP A 526 14.30 -6.38 0.55
N TYR A 527 13.30 -5.54 0.80
CA TYR A 527 13.22 -4.20 0.23
C TYR A 527 12.64 -3.18 1.20
N THR A 528 12.94 -1.91 0.93
CA THR A 528 12.30 -0.77 1.60
C THR A 528 11.67 0.14 0.56
N MET A 529 10.40 0.51 0.77
CA MET A 529 9.63 1.46 -0.03
C MET A 529 9.29 2.69 0.80
N GLU A 530 9.63 3.88 0.32
CA GLU A 530 9.30 5.16 0.92
C GLU A 530 8.69 6.11 -0.11
N HIS A 531 7.59 6.79 0.25
CA HIS A 531 6.94 7.79 -0.61
C HIS A 531 6.52 7.28 -2.00
N ASN A 532 6.22 5.99 -2.13
CA ASN A 532 5.79 5.40 -3.38
C ASN A 532 4.26 5.48 -3.54
N THR A 533 3.79 5.26 -4.76
CA THR A 533 2.38 5.19 -5.11
C THR A 533 2.09 3.92 -5.89
N THR A 534 1.05 3.19 -5.51
CA THR A 534 0.58 2.02 -6.26
C THR A 534 -0.79 2.25 -6.87
N PHE A 535 -0.94 1.85 -8.13
CA PHE A 535 -2.20 1.84 -8.85
C PHE A 535 -2.35 0.49 -9.57
N ASN A 536 -3.17 -0.39 -9.01
CA ASN A 536 -3.44 -1.67 -9.66
C ASN A 536 -4.54 -1.54 -10.71
N GLU A 537 -4.39 -2.26 -11.81
CA GLU A 537 -5.38 -2.35 -12.87
C GLU A 537 -6.50 -3.33 -12.50
N HIS A 538 -6.74 -4.36 -13.32
CA HIS A 538 -7.86 -5.27 -13.11
C HIS A 538 -7.54 -6.39 -12.12
N ASN A 539 -6.32 -6.89 -12.17
CA ASN A 539 -5.96 -8.14 -11.55
C ASN A 539 -4.79 -7.95 -10.56
N GLY A 540 -4.60 -8.96 -9.72
CA GLY A 540 -3.56 -9.05 -8.71
C GLY A 540 -3.70 -8.01 -7.58
N PRO A 541 -2.96 -8.17 -6.48
CA PRO A 541 -2.83 -7.19 -5.41
C PRO A 541 -1.71 -6.15 -5.61
N SER A 542 -1.70 -5.09 -4.80
CA SER A 542 -0.50 -4.26 -4.72
C SER A 542 0.62 -5.01 -4.00
N PHE A 543 0.32 -5.56 -2.82
CA PHE A 543 1.27 -6.30 -2.00
C PHE A 543 0.85 -7.76 -1.88
N GLN A 544 1.68 -8.64 -2.43
CA GLN A 544 1.45 -10.08 -2.47
C GLN A 544 2.37 -10.79 -1.47
N PHE A 545 1.81 -11.63 -0.60
CA PHE A 545 2.63 -12.43 0.33
C PHE A 545 3.23 -13.67 -0.37
N GLY A 546 2.58 -14.19 -1.40
CA GLY A 546 3.17 -15.15 -2.35
C GLY A 546 2.39 -16.44 -2.49
N TRP A 547 2.85 -17.32 -3.38
CA TRP A 547 2.14 -18.55 -3.74
C TRP A 547 2.56 -19.73 -2.86
N SER A 548 2.36 -19.61 -1.55
CA SER A 548 2.82 -20.57 -0.51
C SER A 548 4.34 -20.54 -0.26
N VAL A 549 4.94 -19.36 -0.33
CA VAL A 549 6.35 -19.17 0.04
C VAL A 549 6.50 -19.22 1.56
N ASN A 550 7.41 -20.08 2.03
CA ASN A 550 7.75 -20.17 3.45
C ASN A 550 8.81 -19.15 3.81
N THR A 551 8.51 -18.28 4.78
CA THR A 551 9.47 -17.32 5.31
C THR A 551 9.26 -17.08 6.80
N LYS A 552 10.38 -17.00 7.54
CA LYS A 552 10.40 -16.70 8.98
C LYS A 552 10.56 -15.20 9.26
N ASP A 553 10.91 -14.43 8.23
CA ASP A 553 11.23 -13.01 8.32
C ASP A 553 11.00 -12.38 6.94
N ALA A 554 9.75 -12.05 6.63
CA ALA A 554 9.41 -11.23 5.49
C ALA A 554 9.92 -9.83 5.77
N LYS A 555 10.94 -9.43 5.00
CA LYS A 555 11.76 -8.25 5.28
C LYS A 555 11.23 -6.96 4.67
N ALA A 556 10.18 -7.04 3.86
CA ALA A 556 9.58 -5.87 3.24
C ALA A 556 9.17 -4.84 4.30
N LYS A 557 9.60 -3.60 4.07
CA LYS A 557 9.21 -2.44 4.83
C LYS A 557 8.65 -1.39 3.89
N VAL A 558 7.47 -0.87 4.19
CA VAL A 558 6.82 0.13 3.36
C VAL A 558 6.36 1.28 4.25
N TYR A 559 6.75 2.49 3.87
CA TYR A 559 6.54 3.72 4.60
C TYR A 559 5.95 4.80 3.69
N ASP A 560 5.07 5.63 4.24
CA ASP A 560 4.56 6.85 3.62
C ASP A 560 4.01 6.62 2.20
N HIS A 561 3.18 5.58 2.06
CA HIS A 561 2.76 5.03 0.77
C HIS A 561 1.35 5.49 0.39
N THR A 562 1.17 5.82 -0.89
CA THR A 562 -0.14 6.20 -1.43
C THR A 562 -0.71 5.05 -2.26
N VAL A 563 -1.97 4.70 -2.03
CA VAL A 563 -2.70 3.72 -2.86
C VAL A 563 -3.78 4.46 -3.64
N PHE A 564 -3.71 4.42 -4.96
CA PHE A 564 -4.80 4.86 -5.83
C PHE A 564 -5.75 3.70 -6.10
N SER A 565 -7.06 3.99 -6.08
CA SER A 565 -8.08 2.99 -6.32
C SER A 565 -7.86 2.23 -7.63
N SER A 566 -8.05 0.91 -7.55
CA SER A 566 -7.86 0.02 -8.67
C SER A 566 -8.98 0.03 -9.71
N ASN A 567 -8.69 -0.53 -10.89
CA ASN A 567 -9.66 -0.74 -11.97
C ASN A 567 -10.43 -2.08 -11.83
N ARG A 568 -10.44 -2.67 -10.64
CA ARG A 568 -11.12 -3.93 -10.32
C ARG A 568 -12.63 -3.74 -10.33
N ARG A 569 -13.34 -4.77 -10.80
CA ARG A 569 -14.81 -4.78 -10.75
C ARG A 569 -15.31 -4.87 -9.32
N ASP A 570 -16.38 -4.14 -9.06
CA ASP A 570 -17.16 -4.12 -7.82
C ASP A 570 -18.26 -5.21 -7.80
N ASP A 571 -18.13 -6.26 -8.63
CA ASP A 571 -18.97 -7.44 -8.55
C ASP A 571 -18.52 -8.35 -7.38
N ASP A 572 -19.46 -9.09 -6.80
CA ASP A 572 -19.23 -10.01 -5.66
C ASP A 572 -18.25 -11.17 -5.96
N LYS A 573 -17.60 -11.13 -7.13
CA LYS A 573 -16.67 -12.13 -7.65
C LYS A 573 -15.23 -11.61 -7.67
N PHE A 574 -14.81 -10.93 -6.60
CA PHE A 574 -13.37 -10.71 -6.42
C PHE A 574 -12.68 -12.08 -6.25
N GLY A 575 -11.89 -12.45 -7.25
CA GLY A 575 -11.14 -13.70 -7.26
C GLY A 575 -10.10 -13.78 -6.14
N LYS A 576 -9.53 -14.97 -5.93
CA LYS A 576 -8.55 -15.26 -4.87
C LYS A 576 -7.28 -14.40 -4.89
N ASN A 577 -6.99 -13.69 -5.99
CA ASN A 577 -5.80 -12.86 -6.19
C ASN A 577 -6.12 -11.36 -6.23
N HIS A 578 -7.04 -10.86 -5.41
CA HIS A 578 -7.41 -9.43 -5.38
C HIS A 578 -7.32 -8.83 -3.99
N GLY A 579 -7.09 -7.52 -3.96
CA GLY A 579 -7.02 -6.67 -2.77
C GLY A 579 -5.86 -5.69 -2.85
N VAL A 580 -5.64 -4.87 -1.84
CA VAL A 580 -4.36 -4.15 -1.70
C VAL A 580 -3.31 -5.11 -1.14
N PHE A 581 -3.68 -5.86 -0.09
CA PHE A 581 -2.89 -6.91 0.53
C PHE A 581 -3.55 -8.26 0.27
N ASN A 582 -2.84 -9.18 -0.37
CA ASN A 582 -3.37 -10.52 -0.65
C ASN A 582 -2.34 -11.61 -0.41
N THR A 583 -2.75 -12.70 0.22
CA THR A 583 -1.83 -13.75 0.67
C THR A 583 -1.59 -14.86 -0.33
N ARG A 584 -2.60 -15.35 -1.06
CA ARG A 584 -2.57 -16.59 -1.87
C ARG A 584 -1.84 -17.81 -1.26
N LEU A 585 -1.62 -17.86 0.06
CA LEU A 585 -0.90 -18.94 0.74
C LEU A 585 -1.76 -20.19 0.89
N GLN A 586 -1.26 -21.37 0.52
CA GLN A 586 -2.05 -22.61 0.49
C GLN A 586 -1.77 -23.51 1.70
N LEU A 587 -2.85 -24.07 2.24
CA LEU A 587 -2.84 -25.03 3.34
C LEU A 587 -2.04 -26.30 2.98
N GLY A 588 -1.20 -26.75 3.90
CA GLY A 588 -0.33 -27.94 3.74
C GLY A 588 0.86 -27.76 2.79
N ASN A 589 0.98 -26.59 2.15
CA ASN A 589 2.19 -26.16 1.43
C ASN A 589 2.92 -25.03 2.19
N LEU A 590 2.18 -24.32 3.05
CA LEU A 590 2.67 -23.31 3.96
C LEU A 590 2.96 -23.91 5.34
N GLU A 591 4.20 -23.85 5.82
CA GLU A 591 4.53 -23.93 7.25
C GLU A 591 4.29 -22.55 7.90
N GLN A 592 4.88 -21.50 7.35
CA GLN A 592 4.82 -20.16 7.95
C GLN A 592 5.14 -19.02 6.97
N HIS A 593 4.47 -17.88 7.17
CA HIS A 593 4.80 -16.61 6.55
C HIS A 593 4.76 -15.48 7.59
N ILE A 594 5.92 -15.19 8.17
CA ILE A 594 6.09 -14.30 9.33
C ILE A 594 6.78 -12.99 8.92
N GLY A 595 6.46 -11.86 9.55
CA GLY A 595 7.11 -10.56 9.32
C GLY A 595 6.42 -9.69 8.26
N GLY A 596 6.93 -8.49 8.06
CA GLY A 596 6.38 -7.46 7.16
C GLY A 596 5.82 -6.26 7.94
N HIS A 597 6.27 -5.06 7.57
CA HIS A 597 5.93 -3.81 8.25
C HIS A 597 5.42 -2.76 7.25
N PHE A 598 4.21 -2.27 7.48
CA PHE A 598 3.54 -1.29 6.63
C PHE A 598 3.07 -0.12 7.50
N GLU A 599 3.57 1.08 7.23
CA GLU A 599 3.33 2.25 8.06
C GLU A 599 3.06 3.51 7.23
N ASN A 600 2.13 4.35 7.69
CA ASN A 600 1.72 5.60 7.06
C ASN A 600 1.19 5.39 5.63
N PHE A 601 0.02 4.77 5.49
CA PHE A 601 -0.62 4.57 4.20
C PHE A 601 -1.82 5.50 4.03
N GLU A 602 -1.96 6.08 2.84
CA GLU A 602 -3.17 6.80 2.43
C GLU A 602 -3.83 6.10 1.24
N PHE A 603 -5.13 5.82 1.34
CA PHE A 603 -5.90 5.15 0.29
C PHE A 603 -6.90 6.14 -0.31
N TRP A 604 -6.74 6.42 -1.60
CA TRP A 604 -7.50 7.43 -2.33
C TRP A 604 -8.36 6.80 -3.42
N GLY A 605 -9.66 7.11 -3.38
CA GLY A 605 -10.67 6.45 -4.20
C GLY A 605 -11.19 5.17 -3.54
N LYS A 606 -12.33 4.69 -4.04
CA LYS A 606 -12.97 3.48 -3.53
C LYS A 606 -12.30 2.20 -4.03
N GLU A 607 -11.73 1.43 -3.11
CA GLU A 607 -11.17 0.09 -3.41
C GLU A 607 -12.23 -1.02 -3.34
N VAL A 608 -11.99 -2.12 -4.05
CA VAL A 608 -12.87 -3.31 -3.98
C VAL A 608 -12.74 -3.99 -2.61
N ILE A 609 -11.50 -4.24 -2.19
CA ILE A 609 -11.14 -4.83 -0.88
C ILE A 609 -9.72 -4.42 -0.53
N LEU A 610 -9.43 -4.12 0.74
CA LEU A 610 -8.08 -3.76 1.16
C LEU A 610 -7.28 -4.99 1.59
N PHE A 611 -7.79 -5.71 2.59
CA PHE A 611 -7.15 -6.90 3.16
C PHE A 611 -7.88 -8.16 2.69
N ASN A 612 -7.19 -9.00 1.93
CA ASN A 612 -7.61 -10.34 1.58
C ASN A 612 -6.57 -11.33 2.11
N LEU A 613 -6.54 -11.47 3.44
CA LEU A 613 -5.55 -12.24 4.16
C LEU A 613 -6.13 -13.60 4.53
N GLN A 614 -5.65 -14.64 3.87
CA GLN A 614 -6.16 -15.99 4.11
C GLN A 614 -5.06 -17.07 4.06
N VAL A 615 -5.33 -18.19 4.71
CA VAL A 615 -4.67 -19.48 4.43
C VAL A 615 -5.69 -20.36 3.71
N TRP A 616 -5.46 -20.62 2.43
CA TRP A 616 -6.43 -21.19 1.50
C TRP A 616 -6.39 -22.71 1.51
N ASN A 617 -7.52 -23.39 1.77
CA ASN A 617 -7.67 -24.81 1.48
C ASN A 617 -8.01 -25.03 -0.01
N ASP A 618 -6.97 -25.03 -0.83
CA ASP A 618 -7.04 -25.38 -2.25
C ASP A 618 -6.69 -26.87 -2.44
N LYS A 619 -7.31 -27.56 -3.40
CA LYS A 619 -7.17 -29.02 -3.65
C LYS A 619 -5.75 -29.53 -3.99
N ASN A 620 -4.73 -28.70 -3.87
CA ASN A 620 -3.32 -29.00 -4.16
C ASN A 620 -2.48 -29.21 -2.88
N THR A 621 -3.11 -29.49 -1.74
CA THR A 621 -2.45 -29.82 -0.47
C THR A 621 -1.54 -31.04 -0.63
N VAL A 622 -0.25 -30.90 -0.33
CA VAL A 622 0.71 -32.03 -0.39
C VAL A 622 1.24 -32.47 0.98
N GLY A 623 1.25 -31.59 1.99
CA GLY A 623 1.67 -31.93 3.35
C GLY A 623 0.58 -32.60 4.18
N THR A 624 0.97 -33.32 5.23
CA THR A 624 0.09 -33.89 6.26
C THR A 624 0.58 -33.47 7.64
N ASP A 625 -0.34 -33.37 8.61
CA ASP A 625 -0.05 -32.97 10.00
C ASP A 625 0.64 -31.60 10.11
N MET A 626 0.26 -30.64 9.25
CA MET A 626 0.90 -29.33 9.16
C MET A 626 0.04 -28.22 9.78
N THR A 627 0.64 -27.42 10.66
CA THR A 627 0.09 -26.15 11.10
C THR A 627 0.66 -25.01 10.26
N SER A 628 -0.18 -24.41 9.41
CA SER A 628 0.17 -23.31 8.51
C SER A 628 -0.07 -21.96 9.20
N LEU A 629 0.93 -21.07 9.24
CA LEU A 629 0.82 -19.80 9.98
C LEU A 629 1.03 -18.56 9.11
N LEU A 630 0.03 -17.67 9.08
CA LEU A 630 0.21 -16.27 8.69
C LEU A 630 0.35 -15.43 9.97
N SER A 631 1.52 -14.85 10.19
CA SER A 631 1.87 -14.25 11.49
C SER A 631 2.63 -12.94 11.39
N ASP A 632 2.62 -12.14 12.45
CA ASP A 632 3.53 -11.00 12.69
C ASP A 632 3.47 -9.96 11.57
N LYS A 633 2.28 -9.39 11.35
CA LYS A 633 2.04 -8.32 10.37
C LYS A 633 1.70 -7.03 11.09
N THR A 634 2.33 -5.94 10.68
CA THR A 634 2.01 -4.60 11.20
C THR A 634 1.43 -3.72 10.11
N PHE A 635 0.22 -3.22 10.36
CA PHE A 635 -0.46 -2.20 9.57
C PHE A 635 -0.68 -0.99 10.47
N LYS A 636 0.14 0.05 10.29
CA LYS A 636 0.21 1.19 11.19
C LYS A 636 -0.11 2.51 10.48
N ASN A 637 -0.94 3.35 11.08
CA ASN A 637 -1.33 4.67 10.55
C ASN A 637 -1.88 4.58 9.13
N PHE A 638 -2.97 3.84 8.93
CA PHE A 638 -3.64 3.77 7.63
C PHE A 638 -4.81 4.75 7.63
N GLU A 639 -4.89 5.61 6.63
CA GLU A 639 -6.03 6.50 6.39
C GLU A 639 -6.74 6.06 5.11
N VAL A 640 -7.89 5.43 5.26
CA VAL A 640 -8.73 4.96 4.14
C VAL A 640 -9.83 5.98 3.91
N HIS A 641 -9.74 6.77 2.84
CA HIS A 641 -10.64 7.91 2.63
C HIS A 641 -12.07 7.51 2.24
N GLU A 642 -12.27 6.31 1.69
CA GLU A 642 -13.57 5.78 1.29
C GLU A 642 -13.70 4.30 1.66
N LEU A 643 -14.88 3.88 2.13
CA LEU A 643 -15.11 2.47 2.46
C LEU A 643 -14.95 1.56 1.24
N PRO A 644 -14.31 0.38 1.38
CA PRO A 644 -14.26 -0.58 0.30
C PRO A 644 -15.65 -1.11 -0.05
N TYR A 645 -15.82 -1.62 -1.27
CA TYR A 645 -17.07 -2.27 -1.69
C TYR A 645 -17.39 -3.53 -0.88
N PHE A 646 -16.37 -4.29 -0.47
CA PHE A 646 -16.52 -5.53 0.27
C PHE A 646 -15.81 -5.50 1.62
N GLN A 647 -16.30 -6.33 2.53
CA GLN A 647 -15.62 -6.63 3.78
C GLN A 647 -14.24 -7.22 3.52
N ASN A 648 -13.28 -6.80 4.33
CA ASN A 648 -11.96 -7.36 4.37
C ASN A 648 -12.02 -8.83 4.84
N GLN A 649 -11.23 -9.71 4.24
CA GLN A 649 -11.24 -11.13 4.55
C GLN A 649 -10.04 -11.47 5.44
N LEU A 650 -10.31 -12.05 6.61
CA LEU A 650 -9.31 -12.66 7.50
C LEU A 650 -9.74 -14.11 7.72
N LEU A 651 -9.20 -15.07 6.96
CA LEU A 651 -9.73 -16.45 6.98
C LEU A 651 -8.63 -17.50 7.10
N GLY A 652 -8.72 -18.36 8.11
CA GLY A 652 -7.97 -19.61 8.13
C GLY A 652 -8.79 -20.78 7.57
N SER A 653 -8.16 -21.94 7.39
CA SER A 653 -8.82 -23.13 6.83
C SER A 653 -8.32 -24.40 7.51
N GLU A 654 -9.14 -25.46 7.49
CA GLU A 654 -8.77 -26.80 7.93
C GLU A 654 -8.97 -27.82 6.79
N ASP A 655 -8.11 -28.83 6.76
CA ASP A 655 -8.29 -30.09 6.02
C ASP A 655 -8.14 -31.26 7.00
N THR A 656 -9.26 -31.74 7.52
CA THR A 656 -9.33 -32.85 8.46
C THR A 656 -8.79 -34.17 7.89
N THR A 657 -8.75 -34.32 6.56
CA THR A 657 -8.28 -35.57 5.91
C THR A 657 -6.78 -35.74 6.11
N ASN A 658 -6.05 -34.63 5.96
CA ASN A 658 -4.60 -34.60 6.09
C ASN A 658 -4.15 -34.01 7.43
N ASN A 659 -5.09 -33.71 8.34
CA ASN A 659 -4.85 -33.09 9.64
C ASN A 659 -4.05 -31.79 9.53
N ASN A 660 -4.39 -30.97 8.53
CA ASN A 660 -3.76 -29.66 8.33
C ASN A 660 -4.69 -28.55 8.83
N VAL A 661 -4.13 -27.56 9.53
CA VAL A 661 -4.88 -26.39 10.01
C VAL A 661 -4.09 -25.12 9.75
N GLY A 662 -4.76 -24.08 9.25
CA GLY A 662 -4.16 -22.79 8.92
C GLY A 662 -4.69 -21.69 9.83
N TYR A 663 -3.80 -21.04 10.58
CA TYR A 663 -4.15 -19.96 11.51
C TYR A 663 -3.61 -18.60 11.06
N LEU A 664 -4.37 -17.56 11.41
CA LEU A 664 -3.93 -16.17 11.37
C LEU A 664 -3.71 -15.68 12.79
N ARG A 665 -2.52 -15.13 13.08
CA ARG A 665 -2.17 -14.62 14.41
C ARG A 665 -1.26 -13.39 14.34
N PHE A 666 -1.19 -12.62 15.42
CA PHE A 666 -0.27 -11.47 15.56
C PHE A 666 -0.35 -10.49 14.37
N LEU A 667 -1.58 -10.13 13.99
CA LEU A 667 -1.83 -9.04 13.04
C LEU A 667 -2.19 -7.78 13.83
N HIS A 668 -1.40 -6.73 13.62
CA HIS A 668 -1.48 -5.49 14.38
C HIS A 668 -2.06 -4.39 13.50
N PHE A 669 -3.29 -3.97 13.80
CA PHE A 669 -3.97 -2.82 13.18
C PHE A 669 -3.81 -1.61 14.11
N ASP A 670 -2.68 -0.92 13.98
CA ASP A 670 -2.37 0.27 14.79
C ASP A 670 -2.86 1.53 14.07
N ASN A 671 -3.83 2.25 14.65
CA ASN A 671 -4.34 3.51 14.11
C ASN A 671 -4.79 3.40 12.64
N VAL A 672 -5.48 2.30 12.30
CA VAL A 672 -6.13 2.11 11.00
C VAL A 672 -7.49 2.80 11.04
N LYS A 673 -7.73 3.71 10.09
CA LYS A 673 -8.93 4.53 10.01
C LYS A 673 -9.64 4.34 8.70
N PHE A 674 -10.96 4.27 8.77
CA PHE A 674 -11.84 4.32 7.62
C PHE A 674 -12.68 5.59 7.74
N GLU A 675 -12.62 6.47 6.74
CA GLU A 675 -13.32 7.76 6.70
C GLU A 675 -13.09 8.58 7.98
N GLY A 676 -11.83 8.65 8.44
CA GLY A 676 -11.43 9.34 9.67
C GLY A 676 -11.79 8.63 10.99
N VAL A 677 -12.50 7.50 10.96
CA VAL A 677 -12.88 6.73 12.15
C VAL A 677 -11.89 5.61 12.39
N ALA A 678 -11.15 5.68 13.51
CA ALA A 678 -10.18 4.65 13.90
C ALA A 678 -10.88 3.35 14.34
N LEU A 679 -10.34 2.22 13.91
CA LEU A 679 -10.74 0.92 14.41
C LEU A 679 -10.21 0.72 15.82
N THR A 680 -11.09 0.25 16.70
CA THR A 680 -10.78 -0.13 18.07
C THR A 680 -11.12 -1.59 18.34
N ASN A 681 -11.90 -2.24 17.49
CA ASN A 681 -12.29 -3.64 17.58
C ASN A 681 -12.46 -4.25 16.18
N ILE A 682 -12.29 -5.57 16.04
CA ILE A 682 -12.51 -6.28 14.78
C ILE A 682 -13.96 -6.17 14.26
N ASP A 683 -14.93 -6.04 15.17
CA ASP A 683 -16.35 -5.95 14.83
C ASP A 683 -16.79 -4.49 14.52
N ASP A 684 -15.88 -3.52 14.61
CA ASP A 684 -16.20 -2.11 14.35
C ASP A 684 -16.67 -1.93 12.90
N ARG A 685 -17.87 -1.35 12.76
CA ARG A 685 -18.50 -1.00 11.47
C ARG A 685 -18.71 -2.19 10.51
N ASP A 686 -18.61 -3.43 10.99
CA ASP A 686 -18.79 -4.64 10.17
C ASP A 686 -17.86 -4.68 8.94
N LEU A 687 -16.58 -4.33 9.14
CA LEU A 687 -15.59 -4.20 8.06
C LEU A 687 -14.80 -5.47 7.76
N PHE A 688 -14.87 -6.49 8.60
CA PHE A 688 -14.12 -7.73 8.47
C PHE A 688 -15.04 -8.95 8.50
N ASN A 689 -14.86 -9.84 7.52
CA ASN A 689 -15.32 -11.22 7.58
C ASN A 689 -14.18 -12.10 8.12
N TYR A 690 -14.44 -12.83 9.20
CA TYR A 690 -13.45 -13.69 9.84
C TYR A 690 -14.06 -14.97 10.43
N ASN A 691 -13.23 -15.99 10.66
CA ASN A 691 -13.64 -17.28 11.20
C ASN A 691 -12.84 -17.69 12.45
N GLU A 692 -13.14 -18.86 13.02
CA GLU A 692 -12.52 -19.38 14.26
C GLU A 692 -11.01 -19.61 14.19
N TYR A 693 -10.43 -19.73 12.98
CA TYR A 693 -8.99 -19.89 12.77
C TYR A 693 -8.23 -18.55 12.79
N VAL A 694 -8.95 -17.44 12.93
CA VAL A 694 -8.37 -16.14 13.28
C VAL A 694 -8.26 -16.06 14.79
N LEU A 695 -7.02 -16.10 15.30
CA LEU A 695 -6.74 -16.11 16.73
C LEU A 695 -6.91 -14.71 17.30
N LYS A 696 -8.16 -14.34 17.59
CA LYS A 696 -8.57 -12.96 17.95
C LYS A 696 -7.75 -12.38 19.11
N HIS A 697 -7.41 -13.19 20.11
CA HIS A 697 -6.61 -12.79 21.27
C HIS A 697 -5.15 -12.43 20.93
N THR A 698 -4.74 -12.59 19.67
CA THR A 698 -3.44 -12.15 19.16
C THR A 698 -3.52 -10.91 18.26
N LEU A 699 -4.74 -10.46 17.92
CA LEU A 699 -4.98 -9.25 17.13
C LEU A 699 -5.00 -8.01 18.01
N THR A 700 -4.46 -6.91 17.49
CA THR A 700 -4.46 -5.62 18.19
C THR A 700 -5.09 -4.52 17.35
N PHE A 701 -5.96 -3.73 17.97
CA PHE A 701 -6.63 -2.54 17.41
C PHE A 701 -6.33 -1.29 18.25
N PHE A 702 -5.13 -1.23 18.83
CA PHE A 702 -4.67 -0.10 19.64
C PHE A 702 -3.29 0.34 19.17
N SER A 703 -2.98 1.61 19.41
CA SER A 703 -1.65 2.15 19.16
C SER A 703 -0.70 1.86 20.31
N LEU A 704 0.51 1.42 19.99
CA LEU A 704 1.54 1.20 21.01
C LEU A 704 2.13 2.55 21.46
N PRO A 705 1.98 2.94 22.74
CA PRO A 705 2.56 4.19 23.22
C PRO A 705 4.08 4.09 23.37
N ASN A 706 4.75 5.25 23.41
CA ASN A 706 6.17 5.32 23.78
C ASN A 706 6.39 4.76 25.18
N ALA A 707 7.54 4.09 25.38
CA ALA A 707 7.99 3.62 26.67
C ALA A 707 8.00 4.76 27.72
N VAL A 708 7.65 4.41 28.96
CA VAL A 708 7.68 5.33 30.10
C VAL A 708 8.83 5.01 31.04
N ASN A 709 9.19 5.98 31.89
CA ASN A 709 10.23 5.78 32.90
C ASN A 709 9.86 4.61 33.82
N GLN A 710 10.88 3.81 34.16
CA GLN A 710 10.73 2.72 35.11
C GLN A 710 10.14 3.24 36.43
N PRO A 711 9.03 2.65 36.92
CA PRO A 711 8.45 3.01 38.21
C PRO A 711 9.30 2.47 39.37
N ALA A 712 9.04 2.99 40.57
CA ALA A 712 9.62 2.43 41.79
C ALA A 712 9.05 1.03 42.05
N SER A 713 9.90 0.11 42.49
CA SER A 713 9.48 -1.24 42.90
C SER A 713 8.63 -1.18 44.17
N GLY A 714 7.46 -1.80 44.11
CA GLY A 714 6.55 -2.03 45.23
C GLY A 714 6.90 -3.27 46.05
N ASN A 715 5.99 -3.65 46.94
CA ASN A 715 6.15 -4.78 47.86
C ASN A 715 5.59 -6.06 47.23
N SER A 716 6.39 -6.73 46.40
CA SER A 716 6.02 -8.02 45.81
C SER A 716 6.13 -9.19 46.81
N PRO A 717 5.24 -10.20 46.73
CA PRO A 717 5.28 -11.38 47.58
C PRO A 717 6.32 -12.40 47.07
N ILE A 718 7.60 -12.01 47.06
CA ILE A 718 8.71 -12.84 46.57
C ILE A 718 8.78 -14.15 47.36
N GLY A 719 8.83 -15.27 46.64
CA GLY A 719 8.88 -16.62 47.20
C GLY A 719 7.50 -17.25 47.42
N GLU A 720 6.41 -16.52 47.15
CA GLU A 720 5.04 -17.03 47.24
C GLU A 720 4.49 -17.44 45.86
N SER A 721 3.54 -18.38 45.85
CA SER A 721 2.72 -18.72 44.68
C SER A 721 1.37 -18.02 44.81
N ILE A 722 1.02 -17.18 43.83
CA ILE A 722 -0.18 -16.34 43.87
C ILE A 722 -1.13 -16.66 42.71
N SER A 723 -2.44 -16.52 42.91
CA SER A 723 -3.36 -16.36 41.79
C SER A 723 -3.50 -14.88 41.46
N ILE A 724 -3.57 -14.54 40.18
CA ILE A 724 -3.68 -13.16 39.71
C ILE A 724 -5.10 -12.96 39.18
N LYS A 725 -5.79 -11.91 39.63
CA LYS A 725 -7.15 -11.57 39.17
C LYS A 725 -7.17 -10.19 38.55
N ALA A 726 -7.70 -10.07 37.33
CA ALA A 726 -7.85 -8.78 36.66
C ALA A 726 -9.05 -8.02 37.23
N LEU A 727 -8.86 -6.77 37.62
CA LEU A 727 -9.90 -5.97 38.27
C LEU A 727 -11.06 -5.65 37.32
N VAL A 728 -10.75 -5.44 36.04
CA VAL A 728 -11.70 -4.93 35.05
C VAL A 728 -12.87 -5.88 34.76
N ASN A 729 -12.65 -7.19 34.87
CA ASN A 729 -13.66 -8.20 34.57
C ASN A 729 -13.84 -9.23 35.69
N ASN A 730 -13.12 -9.08 36.81
CA ASN A 730 -13.11 -10.01 37.93
C ASN A 730 -12.81 -11.47 37.54
N LYS A 731 -12.00 -11.68 36.50
CA LYS A 731 -11.55 -13.01 36.06
C LYS A 731 -10.10 -13.25 36.46
N PHE A 732 -9.77 -14.52 36.69
CA PHE A 732 -8.42 -14.94 37.01
C PHE A 732 -7.60 -15.04 35.72
N VAL A 733 -6.31 -14.69 35.85
CA VAL A 733 -5.33 -14.83 34.79
C VAL A 733 -4.84 -16.27 34.78
N GLN A 734 -4.78 -16.86 33.58
CA GLN A 734 -4.20 -18.17 33.35
C GLN A 734 -3.24 -18.12 32.16
N ALA A 735 -2.24 -19.00 32.17
CA ALA A 735 -1.52 -19.37 30.96
C ALA A 735 -2.35 -20.46 30.25
N ASP A 736 -2.98 -20.10 29.13
CA ASP A 736 -3.99 -20.94 28.46
C ASP A 736 -3.38 -21.71 27.28
N ASP A 737 -2.97 -22.94 27.54
CA ASP A 737 -2.39 -23.85 26.54
C ASP A 737 -3.44 -24.47 25.60
N SER A 738 -4.75 -24.28 25.88
CA SER A 738 -5.84 -24.76 25.04
C SER A 738 -6.04 -23.90 23.79
N LEU A 739 -5.57 -22.66 23.80
CA LEU A 739 -5.63 -21.76 22.65
C LEU A 739 -4.54 -22.13 21.62
N PRO A 740 -4.93 -22.66 20.44
CA PRO A 740 -3.99 -23.26 19.51
C PRO A 740 -3.03 -22.22 18.95
N ALA A 741 -1.79 -22.63 18.67
CA ALA A 741 -0.76 -21.80 18.04
C ALA A 741 -0.59 -20.41 18.69
N SER A 742 -0.81 -20.30 20.00
CA SER A 742 -0.84 -19.00 20.71
C SER A 742 0.22 -18.83 21.79
N LEU A 743 1.07 -19.84 21.99
CA LEU A 743 2.22 -19.79 22.91
C LEU A 743 1.84 -19.69 24.40
N SER A 744 0.75 -20.36 24.78
CA SER A 744 0.19 -20.32 26.14
C SER A 744 0.04 -18.87 26.62
N PRO A 745 -0.81 -18.07 25.94
CA PRO A 745 -1.04 -16.67 26.27
C PRO A 745 -1.46 -16.51 27.71
N LEU A 746 -1.13 -15.35 28.27
CA LEU A 746 -1.81 -14.92 29.47
C LEU A 746 -3.13 -14.25 29.13
N VAL A 747 -4.21 -14.85 29.64
CA VAL A 747 -5.59 -14.41 29.40
C VAL A 747 -6.32 -14.25 30.72
N ALA A 748 -7.13 -13.21 30.84
CA ALA A 748 -7.98 -12.95 32.01
C ALA A 748 -9.42 -13.39 31.74
N ASN A 749 -9.63 -14.69 31.52
CA ASN A 749 -10.94 -15.27 31.17
C ASN A 749 -11.47 -16.26 32.22
N GLU A 750 -10.63 -16.71 33.18
CA GLU A 750 -10.98 -17.82 34.07
C GLU A 750 -11.90 -17.41 35.21
N GLY A 751 -12.92 -18.22 35.50
CA GLY A 751 -13.91 -17.94 36.54
C GLY A 751 -13.40 -18.18 37.97
N ASN A 752 -12.38 -19.01 38.13
CA ASN A 752 -11.89 -19.48 39.41
C ASN A 752 -10.34 -19.39 39.49
N ALA A 753 -9.78 -19.53 40.69
CA ALA A 753 -8.33 -19.50 40.91
C ALA A 753 -7.66 -20.84 40.52
N SER A 754 -7.79 -21.28 39.25
CA SER A 754 -7.27 -22.58 38.78
C SER A 754 -5.75 -22.65 38.66
N GLN A 755 -5.08 -21.53 38.42
CA GLN A 755 -3.62 -21.46 38.27
C GLN A 755 -3.00 -20.50 39.29
N THR A 756 -1.77 -20.82 39.69
CA THR A 756 -0.92 -19.97 40.51
C THR A 756 0.41 -19.69 39.81
N PHE A 757 1.01 -18.55 40.11
CA PHE A 757 2.28 -18.10 39.56
C PHE A 757 3.29 -17.90 40.70
N ASP A 758 4.47 -18.50 40.58
CA ASP A 758 5.54 -18.31 41.57
C ASP A 758 6.20 -16.95 41.33
N VAL A 759 6.23 -16.09 42.35
CA VAL A 759 6.89 -14.78 42.29
C VAL A 759 8.35 -14.93 42.69
N VAL A 760 9.26 -14.66 41.77
CA VAL A 760 10.71 -14.86 41.93
C VAL A 760 11.44 -13.52 41.85
N ASP A 761 12.43 -13.32 42.73
CA ASP A 761 13.35 -12.19 42.64
C ASP A 761 14.21 -12.30 41.37
N ALA A 762 14.11 -11.31 40.49
CA ALA A 762 14.91 -11.25 39.26
C ALA A 762 16.10 -10.28 39.36
N GLY A 763 16.34 -9.72 40.56
CA GLY A 763 17.43 -8.78 40.86
C GLY A 763 17.16 -7.37 40.35
N GLY A 764 17.83 -6.37 40.95
CA GLY A 764 17.76 -4.97 40.49
C GLY A 764 16.38 -4.31 40.62
N GLY A 765 15.54 -4.81 41.53
CA GLY A 765 14.17 -4.31 41.73
C GLY A 765 13.13 -4.94 40.78
N TYR A 766 13.51 -5.95 39.99
CA TYR A 766 12.60 -6.70 39.13
C TYR A 766 12.13 -7.99 39.79
N VAL A 767 10.93 -8.42 39.42
CA VAL A 767 10.38 -9.75 39.67
C VAL A 767 10.22 -10.51 38.34
N ALA A 768 10.22 -11.83 38.41
CA ALA A 768 9.75 -12.72 37.36
C ALA A 768 8.65 -13.61 37.92
N LEU A 769 7.68 -13.99 37.08
CA LEU A 769 6.54 -14.80 37.48
C LEU A 769 6.55 -16.11 36.71
N ARG A 770 6.67 -17.25 37.40
CA ARG A 770 6.69 -18.58 36.77
C ARG A 770 5.30 -19.19 36.75
N ALA A 771 4.83 -19.57 35.57
CA ALA A 771 3.54 -20.23 35.37
C ALA A 771 3.61 -21.75 35.66
N PRO A 772 2.47 -22.43 35.83
CA PRO A 772 2.43 -23.88 36.12
C PRO A 772 3.11 -24.76 35.07
N ASN A 773 3.18 -24.32 33.81
CA ASN A 773 3.88 -25.01 32.73
C ASN A 773 5.42 -24.93 32.85
N GLY A 774 5.94 -24.25 33.89
CA GLY A 774 7.37 -24.16 34.20
C GLY A 774 8.11 -23.01 33.53
N TYR A 775 7.47 -22.28 32.61
CA TYR A 775 8.05 -21.10 31.96
C TYR A 775 7.75 -19.82 32.73
N TYR A 776 8.62 -18.82 32.58
CA TYR A 776 8.35 -17.48 33.08
C TYR A 776 7.47 -16.70 32.10
N ILE A 777 6.56 -15.89 32.64
CA ILE A 777 5.80 -14.90 31.87
C ILE A 777 6.77 -13.97 31.15
N LYS A 778 6.54 -13.72 29.86
CA LYS A 778 7.33 -12.84 28.99
C LYS A 778 6.43 -11.82 28.32
N ALA A 779 6.97 -10.63 28.04
CA ALA A 779 6.33 -9.62 27.21
C ALA A 779 7.13 -9.39 25.92
N ASP A 780 6.50 -9.55 24.76
CA ASP A 780 7.19 -9.56 23.47
C ASP A 780 7.24 -8.18 22.78
N PRO A 781 8.41 -7.52 22.66
CA PRO A 781 8.55 -6.26 21.93
C PRO A 781 8.35 -6.38 20.42
N LYS A 782 8.41 -7.58 19.84
CA LYS A 782 8.13 -7.80 18.43
C LYS A 782 6.64 -8.02 18.13
N ARG A 783 5.79 -8.14 19.16
CA ARG A 783 4.35 -8.43 19.04
C ARG A 783 3.50 -7.51 19.92
N TYR A 784 3.81 -6.21 19.88
CA TYR A 784 3.04 -5.16 20.59
C TYR A 784 2.93 -5.40 22.11
N GLY A 785 3.91 -6.08 22.70
CA GLY A 785 3.91 -6.41 24.12
C GLY A 785 3.04 -7.60 24.50
N TYR A 786 2.69 -8.49 23.56
CA TYR A 786 1.95 -9.72 23.83
C TYR A 786 2.56 -10.48 25.02
N VAL A 787 1.74 -10.87 25.99
CA VAL A 787 2.18 -11.53 27.22
C VAL A 787 1.87 -13.02 27.15
N TYR A 788 2.92 -13.84 27.29
CA TYR A 788 2.88 -15.27 27.01
C TYR A 788 3.90 -16.04 27.86
N THR A 789 3.93 -17.37 27.76
CA THR A 789 4.87 -18.20 28.54
C THR A 789 5.75 -19.10 27.68
N GLU A 790 5.21 -19.73 26.64
CA GLU A 790 5.94 -20.71 25.84
C GLU A 790 6.73 -20.10 24.67
N PRO A 791 7.90 -20.63 24.31
CA PRO A 791 8.69 -20.10 23.19
C PRO A 791 8.00 -20.30 21.84
N ASP A 792 8.14 -19.34 20.93
CA ASP A 792 7.74 -19.54 19.54
C ASP A 792 8.85 -20.21 18.72
N GLN A 793 8.89 -21.54 18.78
CA GLN A 793 9.89 -22.32 18.04
C GLN A 793 9.80 -22.12 16.53
N VAL A 794 8.62 -21.74 16.01
CA VAL A 794 8.40 -21.47 14.59
C VAL A 794 9.20 -20.23 14.15
N ARG A 795 9.15 -19.16 14.95
CA ARG A 795 9.97 -17.94 14.81
C ARG A 795 11.46 -18.18 15.12
N GLY A 796 11.79 -19.29 15.78
CA GLY A 796 13.15 -19.64 16.19
C GLY A 796 13.53 -19.11 17.56
N ASP A 797 12.54 -18.82 18.41
CA ASP A 797 12.80 -18.40 19.79
C ASP A 797 13.53 -19.49 20.58
N THR A 798 14.40 -19.07 21.50
CA THR A 798 15.11 -20.01 22.36
C THR A 798 14.14 -20.63 23.36
N ASP A 799 14.09 -21.96 23.37
CA ASP A 799 13.36 -22.71 24.40
C ASP A 799 14.11 -22.64 25.73
N THR A 800 13.63 -21.77 26.62
CA THR A 800 14.27 -21.53 27.91
C THR A 800 13.27 -21.18 29.00
N THR A 801 13.49 -21.80 30.15
CA THR A 801 12.86 -21.53 31.44
C THR A 801 13.74 -20.65 32.35
N ALA A 802 14.84 -20.09 31.83
CA ALA A 802 15.65 -19.13 32.58
C ALA A 802 14.98 -17.74 32.61
N ILE A 803 15.31 -16.93 33.63
CA ILE A 803 14.85 -15.54 33.70
C ILE A 803 15.63 -14.71 32.66
N THR A 804 14.94 -14.35 31.58
CA THR A 804 15.42 -13.48 30.52
C THR A 804 14.94 -12.03 30.73
N ASP A 805 15.45 -11.08 29.94
CA ASP A 805 15.12 -9.66 30.13
C ASP A 805 13.66 -9.30 29.78
N ASP A 806 13.04 -10.03 28.86
CA ASP A 806 11.61 -10.00 28.52
C ASP A 806 10.71 -10.63 29.59
N ALA A 807 11.28 -11.41 30.51
CA ALA A 807 10.59 -12.00 31.66
C ALA A 807 10.68 -11.14 32.93
N LYS A 808 11.30 -9.96 32.86
CA LYS A 808 11.47 -9.06 34.00
C LYS A 808 10.38 -8.00 34.06
N PHE A 809 9.73 -7.90 35.21
CA PHE A 809 8.70 -6.91 35.50
C PHE A 809 9.03 -6.15 36.78
N VAL A 810 8.58 -4.90 36.87
CA VAL A 810 8.50 -4.19 38.15
C VAL A 810 7.09 -4.40 38.70
N TRP A 811 7.02 -4.92 39.92
CA TRP A 811 5.79 -4.94 40.70
C TRP A 811 5.52 -3.52 41.21
N VAL A 812 4.34 -2.97 40.91
CA VAL A 812 3.99 -1.61 41.30
C VAL A 812 2.77 -1.67 42.21
N ASP A 813 2.93 -1.23 43.46
CA ASP A 813 1.81 -1.08 44.38
C ASP A 813 0.94 0.08 43.93
N VAL A 814 -0.33 -0.18 43.63
CA VAL A 814 -1.26 0.84 43.12
C VAL A 814 -2.13 1.37 44.26
N ASP A 815 -2.63 0.47 45.10
CA ASP A 815 -3.30 0.78 46.36
C ASP A 815 -3.12 -0.39 47.35
N SER A 816 -3.83 -0.41 48.47
CA SER A 816 -3.66 -1.42 49.52
C SER A 816 -4.02 -2.85 49.10
N SER A 817 -4.71 -3.03 47.98
CA SER A 817 -5.25 -4.32 47.54
C SER A 817 -4.93 -4.65 46.08
N THR A 818 -4.45 -3.68 45.29
CA THR A 818 -4.17 -3.86 43.88
C THR A 818 -2.72 -3.52 43.53
N PHE A 819 -2.21 -4.22 42.51
CA PHE A 819 -0.90 -4.00 41.93
C PHE A 819 -0.99 -3.90 40.41
N ALA A 820 0.07 -3.39 39.80
CA ALA A 820 0.30 -3.41 38.36
C ALA A 820 1.66 -4.03 38.05
N LEU A 821 1.84 -4.52 36.83
CA LEU A 821 3.12 -5.03 36.33
C LEU A 821 3.64 -4.10 35.25
N TRP A 822 4.85 -3.60 35.39
CA TRP A 822 5.54 -2.84 34.35
C TRP A 822 6.62 -3.71 33.71
N SER A 823 6.56 -3.92 32.41
CA SER A 823 7.50 -4.77 31.66
C SER A 823 8.81 -4.04 31.39
N LYS A 824 9.95 -4.68 31.71
CA LYS A 824 11.28 -4.17 31.36
C LYS A 824 11.51 -4.11 29.85
N ALA A 825 11.07 -5.13 29.11
CA ALA A 825 11.30 -5.20 27.66
C ALA A 825 10.48 -4.17 26.87
N MET A 826 9.26 -3.87 27.33
CA MET A 826 8.40 -2.88 26.68
C MET A 826 8.60 -1.46 27.19
N GLY A 827 8.98 -1.32 28.46
CA GLY A 827 8.90 -0.05 29.16
C GLY A 827 7.46 0.41 29.40
N LEU A 828 6.50 -0.51 29.46
CA LEU A 828 5.05 -0.26 29.52
C LEU A 828 4.36 -1.18 30.55
N TYR A 829 3.20 -0.76 31.05
CA TYR A 829 2.37 -1.54 31.95
C TYR A 829 1.59 -2.63 31.22
N VAL A 830 1.45 -3.78 31.88
CA VAL A 830 0.59 -4.90 31.47
C VAL A 830 -0.86 -4.52 31.70
N LYS A 831 -1.70 -4.70 30.68
CA LYS A 831 -3.15 -4.52 30.71
C LYS A 831 -3.86 -5.77 30.25
N ALA A 832 -5.04 -6.04 30.81
CA ALA A 832 -6.00 -6.93 30.17
C ALA A 832 -6.61 -6.19 28.96
N GLU A 833 -6.54 -6.78 27.77
CA GLU A 833 -7.03 -6.15 26.54
C GLU A 833 -8.52 -6.43 26.33
N ALA A 834 -9.26 -5.39 25.97
CA ALA A 834 -10.70 -5.44 25.82
C ALA A 834 -11.13 -5.80 24.39
N ASN A 835 -10.28 -5.49 23.42
CA ASN A 835 -10.69 -5.33 22.02
C ASN A 835 -10.39 -6.55 21.13
N SER A 836 -9.84 -7.61 21.73
CA SER A 836 -9.30 -8.78 21.02
C SER A 836 -10.18 -10.04 21.15
N GLY A 837 -11.46 -9.89 21.54
CA GLY A 837 -12.40 -11.01 21.70
C GLY A 837 -12.59 -11.49 23.15
N PRO A 838 -13.23 -12.66 23.35
CA PRO A 838 -13.73 -13.09 24.66
C PRO A 838 -12.63 -13.46 25.67
N GLU A 839 -11.43 -13.82 25.19
CA GLU A 839 -10.36 -14.36 26.04
C GLU A 839 -9.65 -13.31 26.90
N ARG A 840 -9.78 -12.01 26.58
CA ARG A 840 -9.13 -10.92 27.35
C ARG A 840 -7.61 -11.14 27.54
N PRO A 841 -6.83 -11.22 26.45
CA PRO A 841 -5.38 -11.43 26.51
C PRO A 841 -4.68 -10.27 27.22
N LEU A 842 -3.52 -10.55 27.82
CA LEU A 842 -2.68 -9.55 28.45
C LEU A 842 -1.64 -8.99 27.47
N TYR A 843 -1.48 -7.67 27.48
CA TYR A 843 -0.47 -6.96 26.69
C TYR A 843 0.26 -5.93 27.55
N ALA A 844 1.59 -5.90 27.48
CA ALA A 844 2.42 -4.83 28.03
C ALA A 844 2.41 -3.60 27.11
N ALA A 845 1.29 -2.89 27.09
CA ALA A 845 1.00 -1.85 26.10
C ALA A 845 0.36 -0.57 26.68
N ALA A 846 0.39 -0.37 28.00
CA ALA A 846 -0.18 0.82 28.65
C ALA A 846 0.90 1.78 29.17
N LYS A 847 0.74 3.09 28.94
CA LYS A 847 1.65 4.13 29.45
C LYS A 847 1.36 4.56 30.90
N SER A 848 0.22 4.18 31.45
CA SER A 848 -0.24 4.56 32.79
C SER A 848 -1.17 3.49 33.35
N VAL A 849 -1.24 3.39 34.68
CA VAL A 849 -2.13 2.44 35.37
C VAL A 849 -3.55 3.01 35.47
N GLY A 850 -4.50 2.40 34.76
CA GLY A 850 -5.94 2.56 34.92
C GLY A 850 -6.59 1.28 35.44
N ASN A 851 -7.88 1.09 35.19
CA ASN A 851 -8.59 -0.12 35.65
C ASN A 851 -8.18 -1.40 34.92
N TRP A 852 -7.69 -1.29 33.68
CA TRP A 852 -7.30 -2.43 32.84
C TRP A 852 -5.92 -2.99 33.22
N GLU A 853 -5.10 -2.19 33.90
CA GLU A 853 -3.73 -2.52 34.35
C GLU A 853 -3.68 -2.96 35.81
N LYS A 854 -4.81 -2.97 36.52
CA LYS A 854 -4.91 -3.32 37.93
C LYS A 854 -5.23 -4.80 38.12
N PHE A 855 -4.45 -5.44 38.98
CA PHE A 855 -4.61 -6.83 39.37
C PHE A 855 -4.65 -6.96 40.90
N THR A 856 -5.29 -8.01 41.39
CA THR A 856 -5.22 -8.41 42.80
C THR A 856 -4.58 -9.78 42.92
N THR A 857 -3.99 -10.07 44.07
CA THR A 857 -3.62 -11.44 44.44
C THR A 857 -4.81 -12.12 45.11
N GLY A 858 -5.09 -13.37 44.75
CA GLY A 858 -6.16 -14.18 45.36
C GLY A 858 -5.59 -15.41 46.06
N SER A 859 -6.23 -15.85 47.14
CA SER A 859 -5.98 -17.17 47.75
C SER A 859 -6.81 -18.25 47.03
N THR A 860 -6.38 -19.52 47.07
CA THR A 860 -7.17 -20.68 46.59
C THR A 860 -8.48 -20.89 47.36
N SER A 861 -8.76 -20.04 48.35
CA SER A 861 -9.98 -19.99 49.16
C SER A 861 -10.83 -18.74 48.94
N ASP A 862 -10.52 -17.88 47.96
CA ASP A 862 -11.51 -16.88 47.56
C ASP A 862 -12.72 -17.62 46.99
N PRO A 863 -13.91 -17.51 47.61
CA PRO A 863 -15.08 -18.19 47.11
C PRO A 863 -15.33 -17.71 45.68
N VAL A 864 -15.26 -18.66 44.76
CA VAL A 864 -16.00 -18.58 43.50
C VAL A 864 -17.47 -18.33 43.89
N ASP A 865 -18.11 -17.46 43.13
CA ASP A 865 -19.50 -17.03 43.28
C ASP A 865 -19.65 -15.87 44.28
N GLY A 866 -20.05 -14.71 43.76
CA GLY A 866 -20.29 -13.46 44.49
C GLY A 866 -21.41 -13.50 45.54
N VAL A 867 -21.78 -14.69 46.03
CA VAL A 867 -22.74 -14.92 47.11
C VAL A 867 -22.32 -16.13 47.94
N THR A 868 -22.04 -15.90 49.24
CA THR A 868 -21.77 -16.97 50.20
C THR A 868 -23.07 -17.62 50.67
N GLU A 869 -23.12 -18.96 50.70
CA GLU A 869 -24.23 -19.75 51.25
C GLU A 869 -24.60 -19.36 52.70
N GLY A 870 -25.76 -19.86 53.11
CA GLY A 870 -26.27 -19.70 54.47
C GLY A 870 -27.27 -18.56 54.62
N VAL A 871 -27.74 -18.37 55.84
CA VAL A 871 -28.88 -17.48 56.12
C VAL A 871 -28.50 -16.01 55.97
N LYS A 872 -29.32 -15.27 55.22
CA LYS A 872 -29.16 -13.84 54.91
C LYS A 872 -30.47 -13.07 55.09
N PHE A 873 -30.35 -11.76 55.22
CA PHE A 873 -31.44 -10.83 54.91
C PHE A 873 -31.29 -10.32 53.47
N LEU A 874 -32.42 -10.11 52.80
CA LEU A 874 -32.49 -9.45 51.50
C LEU A 874 -32.98 -8.03 51.71
N GLU A 875 -32.06 -7.06 51.70
CA GLU A 875 -32.36 -5.64 51.88
C GLU A 875 -32.65 -5.00 50.53
N HIS A 876 -33.76 -4.25 50.44
CA HIS A 876 -34.19 -3.55 49.24
C HIS A 876 -33.76 -2.09 49.30
N LYS A 877 -33.04 -1.62 48.27
CA LYS A 877 -32.33 -0.33 48.31
C LYS A 877 -33.26 0.88 48.44
N ALA A 878 -34.32 0.94 47.65
CA ALA A 878 -35.20 2.11 47.66
C ALA A 878 -35.96 2.30 48.98
N SER A 879 -36.35 1.21 49.64
CA SER A 879 -37.11 1.24 50.91
C SER A 879 -36.23 1.19 52.15
N GLY A 880 -35.01 0.62 52.06
CA GLY A 880 -34.18 0.27 53.22
C GLY A 880 -34.71 -0.90 54.07
N GLU A 881 -35.83 -1.50 53.69
CA GLU A 881 -36.48 -2.63 54.36
C GLU A 881 -36.02 -3.99 53.82
N ARG A 882 -36.42 -5.07 54.52
CA ARG A 882 -36.04 -6.45 54.23
C ARG A 882 -37.20 -7.25 53.67
N LEU A 883 -36.90 -8.18 52.76
CA LEU A 883 -37.86 -9.13 52.24
C LEU A 883 -38.38 -10.03 53.38
N ARG A 884 -39.69 -9.93 53.61
CA ARG A 884 -40.45 -10.72 54.57
C ARG A 884 -41.35 -11.70 53.85
N TYR A 885 -41.41 -12.92 54.36
CA TYR A 885 -42.36 -13.93 53.95
C TYR A 885 -43.55 -14.04 54.93
N HIS A 886 -44.77 -14.10 54.41
CA HIS A 886 -46.00 -14.30 55.19
C HIS A 886 -46.54 -15.70 54.98
N SER A 887 -46.39 -16.58 55.97
CA SER A 887 -46.80 -17.99 55.85
C SER A 887 -48.32 -18.21 55.75
N SER A 888 -49.15 -17.30 56.26
CA SER A 888 -50.61 -17.43 56.26
C SER A 888 -51.25 -17.09 54.91
N THR A 889 -50.68 -16.11 54.19
CA THR A 889 -51.16 -15.66 52.87
C THR A 889 -50.27 -16.15 51.74
N ASN A 890 -49.10 -16.69 52.09
CA ASN A 890 -48.05 -17.12 51.19
C ASN A 890 -47.55 -16.03 50.23
N THR A 891 -47.50 -14.81 50.73
CA THR A 891 -47.03 -13.64 50.00
C THR A 891 -45.72 -13.13 50.60
N VAL A 892 -45.03 -12.27 49.87
CA VAL A 892 -43.89 -11.50 50.38
C VAL A 892 -44.27 -10.03 50.55
N SER A 893 -43.67 -9.37 51.52
CA SER A 893 -43.72 -7.92 51.71
C SER A 893 -42.33 -7.41 52.09
N LEU A 894 -42.19 -6.11 52.23
CA LEU A 894 -41.04 -5.53 52.92
C LEU A 894 -41.41 -5.19 54.38
N ASN A 895 -40.44 -5.30 55.28
CA ASN A 895 -40.45 -4.64 56.59
C ASN A 895 -39.03 -4.61 57.19
N THR A 896 -38.85 -3.89 58.29
CA THR A 896 -37.55 -3.78 59.01
C THR A 896 -37.29 -4.90 60.04
N GLY A 897 -38.01 -6.01 59.96
CA GLY A 897 -37.94 -7.10 60.93
C GLY A 897 -36.65 -7.94 60.85
N THR A 898 -36.35 -8.65 61.95
CA THR A 898 -35.19 -9.57 62.07
C THR A 898 -35.59 -11.00 62.43
N ALA A 899 -36.90 -11.28 62.51
CA ALA A 899 -37.40 -12.60 62.88
C ALA A 899 -37.21 -13.61 61.72
N ASN A 900 -37.52 -14.88 61.96
CA ASN A 900 -37.30 -15.95 60.98
C ASN A 900 -38.04 -15.72 59.65
N TYR A 901 -39.19 -15.04 59.67
CA TYR A 901 -39.90 -14.64 58.45
C TYR A 901 -39.19 -13.57 57.60
N ASN A 902 -38.08 -12.99 58.06
CA ASN A 902 -37.21 -12.10 57.28
C ASN A 902 -35.94 -12.78 56.78
N LYS A 903 -35.68 -14.00 57.24
CA LYS A 903 -34.42 -14.71 56.99
C LYS A 903 -34.60 -15.70 55.85
N TRP A 904 -33.64 -15.69 54.94
CA TRP A 904 -33.61 -16.55 53.78
C TRP A 904 -32.30 -17.31 53.76
N GLU A 905 -32.36 -18.64 53.83
CA GLU A 905 -31.22 -19.52 53.59
C GLU A 905 -30.94 -19.56 52.08
N LEU A 906 -29.70 -19.23 51.72
CA LEU A 906 -29.23 -19.35 50.35
C LEU A 906 -28.58 -20.72 50.19
N VAL A 907 -29.21 -21.55 49.35
CA VAL A 907 -28.79 -22.92 49.05
C VAL A 907 -28.33 -22.98 47.59
N LYS A 908 -27.04 -23.22 47.31
CA LYS A 908 -26.56 -23.29 45.93
C LYS A 908 -27.15 -24.48 45.20
N THR A 909 -27.29 -24.34 43.89
CA THR A 909 -27.80 -25.39 43.01
C THR A 909 -26.81 -25.77 41.92
N ASP A 910 -26.34 -24.79 41.14
CA ASP A 910 -25.48 -25.02 39.96
C ASP A 910 -24.84 -23.70 39.51
N GLY A 911 -23.51 -23.63 39.42
CA GLY A 911 -22.77 -22.39 39.14
C GLY A 911 -23.18 -21.22 40.06
N ASP A 912 -23.41 -20.04 39.47
CA ASP A 912 -23.88 -18.84 40.17
C ASP A 912 -25.34 -18.91 40.66
N TRP A 913 -26.05 -20.02 40.42
CA TRP A 913 -27.47 -20.16 40.73
C TRP A 913 -27.71 -20.75 42.12
N PHE A 914 -28.67 -20.18 42.84
CA PHE A 914 -29.08 -20.59 44.18
C PHE A 914 -30.58 -20.48 44.42
N ARG A 915 -31.06 -21.12 45.48
CA ARG A 915 -32.44 -21.03 45.98
C ARG A 915 -32.48 -20.15 47.22
N LEU A 916 -33.52 -19.33 47.30
CA LEU A 916 -33.85 -18.53 48.47
C LEU A 916 -34.90 -19.27 49.30
N VAL A 917 -34.47 -19.93 50.36
CA VAL A 917 -35.30 -20.78 51.21
C VAL A 917 -35.71 -20.00 52.46
N SER A 918 -37.00 -19.80 52.68
CA SER A 918 -37.52 -19.11 53.87
C SER A 918 -37.26 -19.90 55.14
N GLU A 919 -36.55 -19.32 56.11
CA GLU A 919 -36.28 -19.93 57.42
C GLU A 919 -37.56 -20.12 58.27
N GLN A 920 -38.68 -19.53 57.86
CA GLN A 920 -39.94 -19.67 58.57
C GLN A 920 -40.60 -21.03 58.34
N ASN A 921 -40.41 -21.65 57.17
CA ASN A 921 -41.11 -22.87 56.77
C ASN A 921 -40.46 -23.66 55.60
N ASN A 922 -39.20 -23.40 55.27
CA ASN A 922 -38.40 -24.10 54.25
C ASN A 922 -38.93 -23.99 52.82
N ASN A 923 -39.62 -22.90 52.55
CA ASN A 923 -40.33 -22.66 51.31
C ASN A 923 -39.49 -21.76 50.38
N VAL A 924 -39.49 -22.03 49.07
CA VAL A 924 -38.52 -21.44 48.13
C VAL A 924 -39.13 -20.30 47.31
N LEU A 925 -38.44 -19.16 47.22
CA LEU A 925 -38.84 -18.04 46.36
C LEU A 925 -38.63 -18.38 44.87
N GLY A 926 -39.62 -18.11 44.03
CA GLY A 926 -39.55 -18.38 42.58
C GLY A 926 -40.67 -17.73 41.78
N SER A 927 -40.82 -18.17 40.53
CA SER A 927 -41.90 -17.77 39.64
C SER A 927 -42.14 -18.84 38.56
N GLU A 928 -43.38 -19.33 38.47
CA GLU A 928 -43.77 -20.32 37.44
C GLU A 928 -44.13 -19.68 36.10
N ASP A 929 -44.66 -18.46 36.12
CA ASP A 929 -45.09 -17.72 34.92
C ASP A 929 -43.99 -16.80 34.36
N GLY A 930 -42.85 -16.70 35.06
CA GLY A 930 -41.72 -15.84 34.69
C GLY A 930 -41.98 -14.34 34.84
N ALA A 931 -43.10 -13.94 35.46
CA ALA A 931 -43.54 -12.54 35.54
C ALA A 931 -43.98 -12.16 36.97
N SER A 932 -44.69 -13.04 37.66
CA SER A 932 -45.18 -12.84 39.02
C SER A 932 -44.31 -13.58 40.01
N VAL A 933 -43.92 -12.92 41.10
CA VAL A 933 -43.25 -13.60 42.21
C VAL A 933 -44.31 -14.26 43.07
N LEU A 934 -44.68 -15.48 42.68
CA LEU A 934 -45.61 -16.34 43.40
C LEU A 934 -44.85 -17.48 44.06
N HIS A 935 -45.33 -17.94 45.20
CA HIS A 935 -44.76 -19.06 45.93
C HIS A 935 -45.86 -20.12 46.17
N PHE A 936 -45.53 -21.42 46.24
CA PHE A 936 -46.17 -22.49 47.06
C PHE A 936 -45.49 -23.87 46.81
N SER A 937 -45.12 -24.56 47.91
CA SER A 937 -44.90 -26.02 48.08
C SER A 937 -43.46 -26.49 48.36
N SER A 938 -43.35 -27.44 49.30
CA SER A 938 -42.15 -28.14 49.77
C SER A 938 -41.49 -29.06 48.73
N SER A 939 -41.78 -28.90 47.45
CA SER A 939 -41.43 -29.81 46.35
C SER A 939 -40.86 -29.12 45.11
N ASN A 940 -40.36 -27.89 45.24
CA ASN A 940 -40.08 -27.04 44.09
C ASN A 940 -38.58 -26.99 43.76
N THR A 941 -38.18 -27.82 42.80
CA THR A 941 -36.82 -27.88 42.24
C THR A 941 -36.82 -27.44 40.77
N GLY A 942 -35.76 -26.78 40.31
CA GLY A 942 -35.57 -26.40 38.90
C GLY A 942 -35.46 -24.89 38.66
N ALA A 943 -35.22 -24.51 37.40
CA ALA A 943 -34.86 -23.14 37.00
C ALA A 943 -35.93 -22.06 37.29
N ASN A 944 -37.19 -22.44 37.53
CA ASN A 944 -38.25 -21.50 37.93
C ASN A 944 -38.15 -21.05 39.40
N TYR A 945 -37.22 -21.62 40.16
CA TYR A 945 -37.03 -21.37 41.59
C TYR A 945 -35.59 -21.00 41.94
N GLU A 946 -34.79 -20.69 40.92
CA GLU A 946 -33.36 -20.44 41.03
C GLU A 946 -33.04 -19.01 40.62
N TRP A 947 -32.12 -18.41 41.35
CA TRP A 947 -31.74 -17.03 41.24
C TRP A 947 -30.23 -16.90 41.11
N LYS A 948 -29.78 -15.91 40.34
CA LYS A 948 -28.39 -15.44 40.34
C LYS A 948 -28.35 -14.04 40.92
N PHE A 949 -27.35 -13.73 41.72
CA PHE A 949 -27.11 -12.37 42.19
C PHE A 949 -25.98 -11.75 41.38
N GLU A 950 -26.31 -10.73 40.60
CA GLU A 950 -25.33 -9.96 39.81
C GLU A 950 -24.94 -8.71 40.61
N VAL A 951 -23.69 -8.69 41.10
CA VAL A 951 -23.15 -7.56 41.87
C VAL A 951 -22.87 -6.38 40.93
N GLU A 952 -23.22 -5.18 41.37
CA GLU A 952 -22.88 -3.94 40.67
C GLU A 952 -21.83 -3.13 41.44
N ALA A 953 -22.25 -2.35 42.44
CA ALA A 953 -21.39 -1.45 43.21
C ALA A 953 -21.83 -1.39 44.68
N ASP A 954 -20.89 -1.13 45.58
CA ASP A 954 -21.13 -0.92 47.03
C ASP A 954 -21.90 -2.05 47.73
N GLY A 955 -21.76 -3.29 47.25
CA GLY A 955 -22.45 -4.47 47.77
C GLY A 955 -23.92 -4.57 47.36
N TRP A 956 -24.42 -3.68 46.50
CA TRP A 956 -25.73 -3.78 45.87
C TRP A 956 -25.64 -4.56 44.56
N GLY A 957 -26.69 -5.32 44.26
CA GLY A 957 -26.79 -6.12 43.06
C GLY A 957 -28.25 -6.43 42.69
N ARG A 958 -28.42 -7.27 41.69
CA ARG A 958 -29.74 -7.65 41.15
C ARG A 958 -29.94 -9.15 41.23
N LEU A 959 -31.13 -9.56 41.66
CA LEU A 959 -31.57 -10.96 41.61
C LEU A 959 -32.17 -11.25 40.23
N ILE A 960 -31.53 -12.17 39.50
CA ILE A 960 -31.92 -12.60 38.15
C ILE A 960 -32.58 -13.97 38.28
N HIS A 961 -33.79 -14.12 37.73
CA HIS A 961 -34.53 -15.36 37.72
C HIS A 961 -34.06 -16.27 36.57
N ARG A 962 -33.69 -17.53 36.88
CA ARG A 962 -32.98 -18.43 35.94
C ARG A 962 -33.75 -18.72 34.66
N SER A 963 -35.04 -19.05 34.77
CA SER A 963 -35.87 -19.43 33.63
C SER A 963 -36.11 -18.25 32.66
N SER A 964 -36.37 -17.06 33.19
CA SER A 964 -36.72 -15.88 32.39
C SER A 964 -35.54 -15.00 32.00
N GLY A 965 -34.42 -15.07 32.71
CA GLY A 965 -33.29 -14.12 32.57
C GLY A 965 -33.60 -12.69 33.04
N LEU A 966 -34.76 -12.48 33.65
CA LEU A 966 -35.30 -11.19 34.08
C LEU A 966 -35.06 -10.93 35.58
N ARG A 967 -35.24 -9.68 36.02
CA ARG A 967 -34.83 -9.19 37.34
C ARG A 967 -35.98 -9.06 38.32
N LEU A 968 -35.72 -9.36 39.60
CA LEU A 968 -36.65 -9.10 40.70
C LEU A 968 -36.81 -7.59 40.96
N HIS A 969 -38.06 -7.13 40.99
CA HIS A 969 -38.44 -5.72 41.13
C HIS A 969 -39.67 -5.56 42.04
N ILE A 970 -39.85 -4.36 42.58
CA ILE A 970 -41.05 -3.96 43.33
C ILE A 970 -41.81 -2.90 42.54
N HIS A 971 -43.10 -3.14 42.26
CA HIS A 971 -43.96 -2.23 41.51
C HIS A 971 -43.98 -0.81 42.11
N GLU A 972 -44.30 0.22 41.32
CA GLU A 972 -44.11 1.62 41.71
C GLU A 972 -44.92 2.08 42.94
N ASP A 973 -46.02 1.37 43.23
CA ASP A 973 -46.90 1.55 44.38
C ASP A 973 -46.54 0.68 45.59
N GLU A 974 -45.40 -0.02 45.52
CA GLU A 974 -44.87 -0.93 46.55
C GLU A 974 -45.77 -2.11 46.90
N SER A 975 -46.83 -2.35 46.11
CA SER A 975 -47.87 -3.32 46.49
C SER A 975 -47.59 -4.75 46.05
N ASN A 976 -46.70 -4.97 45.06
CA ASN A 976 -46.41 -6.29 44.48
C ASN A 976 -44.95 -6.45 44.02
N PHE A 977 -44.44 -7.68 44.13
CA PHE A 977 -43.15 -8.11 43.57
C PHE A 977 -43.35 -8.74 42.20
N VAL A 978 -42.54 -8.31 41.24
CA VAL A 978 -42.62 -8.73 39.85
C VAL A 978 -41.23 -9.05 39.30
N ILE A 979 -41.21 -9.83 38.22
CA ILE A 979 -40.01 -10.13 37.45
C ILE A 979 -40.08 -9.34 36.14
N GLY A 980 -39.11 -8.44 35.91
CA GLY A 980 -39.15 -7.44 34.84
C GLY A 980 -37.88 -7.35 33.98
N PRO A 981 -37.95 -6.69 32.80
CA PRO A 981 -36.86 -6.60 31.83
C PRO A 981 -35.61 -5.89 32.35
N ASN A 982 -34.46 -6.19 31.74
CA ASN A 982 -33.17 -5.56 32.08
C ASN A 982 -33.12 -4.04 31.84
N SER A 983 -34.07 -3.50 31.06
CA SER A 983 -34.24 -2.05 30.88
C SER A 983 -34.76 -1.33 32.12
N TRP A 984 -35.32 -2.06 33.10
CA TRP A 984 -35.67 -1.47 34.39
C TRP A 984 -34.39 -1.22 35.19
N THR A 985 -34.18 0.05 35.52
CA THR A 985 -32.99 0.56 36.20
C THR A 985 -33.40 1.39 37.43
N GLY A 986 -32.45 1.63 38.33
CA GLY A 986 -32.67 2.40 39.56
C GLY A 986 -32.85 1.56 40.83
N ASP A 987 -32.98 2.24 41.97
CA ASP A 987 -32.87 1.65 43.31
C ASP A 987 -33.97 0.62 43.64
N ARG A 988 -35.10 0.62 42.91
CA ARG A 988 -36.19 -0.36 43.06
C ARG A 988 -35.87 -1.76 42.50
N THR A 989 -34.76 -1.89 41.78
CA THR A 989 -34.24 -3.17 41.29
C THR A 989 -33.07 -3.69 42.11
N LEU A 990 -32.58 -2.88 43.06
CA LEU A 990 -31.34 -3.16 43.77
C LEU A 990 -31.60 -3.81 45.12
N TRP A 991 -30.85 -4.89 45.33
CA TRP A 991 -30.92 -5.76 46.48
C TRP A 991 -29.53 -5.89 47.10
N ARG A 992 -29.48 -6.12 48.41
CA ARG A 992 -28.25 -6.44 49.12
C ARG A 992 -28.47 -7.65 49.99
N LEU A 993 -27.54 -8.60 49.91
CA LEU A 993 -27.51 -9.78 50.76
C LEU A 993 -26.66 -9.46 51.98
N THR A 994 -27.27 -9.40 53.17
CA THR A 994 -26.55 -9.13 54.42
C THR A 994 -26.60 -10.33 55.35
N GLY A 995 -25.56 -10.52 56.17
CA GLY A 995 -25.57 -11.52 57.26
C GLY A 995 -26.64 -11.23 58.32
N ILE A 996 -26.87 -12.21 59.21
CA ILE A 996 -27.78 -12.07 60.37
C ILE A 996 -27.23 -11.08 61.40
#